data_AF-A0A8T5DX54-F1
#
_entry.id   AF-A0A8T5DX54-F1
#
_cell.length_a   1.000
_cell.length_b   1.000
_cell.length_c   1.000
_cell.angle_alpha   90.00
_cell.angle_beta   90.00
_cell.angle_gamma   90.00
#
_symmetry.space_group_name_H-M   'P 1'
#
loop_
_entity.id
_entity.type
_entity.pdbx_description
1 polymer ?
#
loop_
_entity_poly.entity_id
_entity_poly.type
_entity_poly.pdbx_seq_one_letter_code
_entity_poly.pdbx_strand_id
1 'polypeptide(L)'
;MEPIMIVVLFLAIAVCAYMAWNIGANDVANAMGTSVGSRALTLKQAVIIAAVFEFCGAFFAGDAVTDTVRKGILNIDLADESLVTGAFANDLMFGFIAAMMAAAVWLTIATRFGLPVSTSHSIIGGIVGVGLVLEVQHNASLIDWEVVRKVVMSWVASPLMGGILAFSTFFIVRVSILDADDPIARSRWLAPILALPTFFTLGLALQFKALKGFISRAASEGWIEDKNDWLPVKENGVFNPMAENAWFPINSLIVAFIIGSIASSILWYVLRDYDFKKQREGFQGVEKIFVWLQIITAAYVAFAHGANDRSNAIGPMAAVYDILSSGAYLTGDLAGVVDVPLWLILLGSVGIAVGVVTWGWRVMETIGTKITDITPTRGFAAEFGAATTILIFSMPFLAVPVSTTHTLVGSVVGVGLAGGAKNVDFRVFGKIAASWVASLPAAGFGAVTLYVAMGSDPLKLIVVLPISFLLVGYVIWKTSGDEIFVEDALADAGADSGKYDPTVFELFHTHAEAVEETVNHMLTAVKKSASGEDASEEINATIEAELKADDIKNALREKVSSKGWKLLIDSDEFLYMLGRQDRIADYAQNVAEQLSFRELYTNEEARKMVIEMAEAVQKTAAIYEDTVLHLRDLTLSGYTKKGRTELRELIHRVNLAEHEADLVESRAAGFVFREGVDDPLAAVHMYRVLQRLDDVANSCEDAANAFLPIVYN
;
A
#
# COMPACT_ATOMS: atom_id res chain seq x y z
N MET A 1 26.26 -1.34 -39.07
CA MET A 1 25.37 -0.18 -38.79
C MET A 1 26.12 1.10 -39.10
N GLU A 2 25.44 2.06 -39.73
CA GLU A 2 25.96 3.41 -39.91
C GLU A 2 26.14 4.12 -38.55
N PRO A 3 27.06 5.09 -38.42
CA PRO A 3 27.31 5.80 -37.17
C PRO A 3 26.05 6.41 -36.53
N ILE A 4 25.14 6.95 -37.35
CA ILE A 4 23.89 7.54 -36.86
C ILE A 4 22.95 6.50 -36.23
N MET A 5 22.88 5.29 -36.80
CA MET A 5 22.03 4.21 -36.29
C MET A 5 22.59 3.61 -34.99
N ILE A 6 23.91 3.69 -34.78
CA ILE A 6 24.52 3.35 -33.49
C ILE A 6 24.04 4.32 -32.40
N VAL A 7 23.92 5.61 -32.71
CA VAL A 7 23.38 6.61 -31.78
C VAL A 7 21.90 6.35 -31.50
N VAL A 8 21.10 6.03 -32.53
CA VAL A 8 19.69 5.64 -32.37
C VAL A 8 19.56 4.43 -31.44
N LEU A 9 20.39 3.39 -31.63
CA LEU A 9 20.41 2.22 -30.76
C LEU A 9 20.72 2.61 -29.30
N PHE A 10 21.72 3.46 -29.08
CA PHE A 10 22.07 3.92 -27.73
C PHE A 10 20.91 4.68 -27.07
N LEU A 11 20.24 5.56 -27.80
CA LEU A 11 19.08 6.29 -27.29
C LEU A 11 17.89 5.36 -27.03
N ALA A 12 17.63 4.38 -27.89
CA ALA A 12 16.59 3.37 -27.68
C ALA A 12 16.87 2.54 -26.42
N ILE A 13 18.12 2.12 -26.21
CA ILE A 13 18.56 1.43 -25.00
C ILE A 13 18.35 2.31 -23.76
N ALA A 14 18.67 3.61 -23.83
CA ALA A 14 18.44 4.55 -22.74
C ALA A 14 16.94 4.72 -22.41
N VAL A 15 16.08 4.81 -23.43
CA VAL A 15 14.62 4.84 -23.27
C VAL A 15 14.10 3.53 -22.65
N CYS A 16 14.59 2.38 -23.10
CA CYS A 16 14.25 1.08 -22.53
C CYS A 16 14.66 0.99 -21.05
N ALA A 17 15.87 1.42 -20.69
CA ALA A 17 16.34 1.44 -19.32
C ALA A 17 15.49 2.38 -18.45
N TYR A 18 15.11 3.54 -18.98
CA TYR A 18 14.24 4.49 -18.31
C TYR A 18 12.81 3.96 -18.11
N MET A 19 12.26 3.26 -19.10
CA MET A 19 10.97 2.56 -18.97
C MET A 19 11.04 1.47 -17.90
N ALA A 20 12.09 0.64 -17.92
CA ALA A 20 12.30 -0.40 -16.91
C ALA A 20 12.43 0.18 -15.49
N TRP A 21 13.15 1.29 -15.34
CA TRP A 21 13.24 2.03 -14.09
C TRP A 21 11.88 2.55 -13.61
N ASN A 22 11.06 3.09 -14.50
CA ASN A 22 9.71 3.56 -14.15
C ASN A 22 8.78 2.42 -13.71
N ILE A 23 8.90 1.24 -14.35
CA ILE A 23 8.13 0.06 -13.96
C ILE A 23 8.42 -0.29 -12.49
N GLY A 24 9.69 -0.43 -12.11
CA GLY A 24 10.04 -0.72 -10.72
C GLY A 24 9.70 0.41 -9.74
N ALA A 25 9.75 1.67 -10.18
CA ALA A 25 9.42 2.81 -9.33
C ALA A 25 7.92 2.95 -9.05
N ASN A 26 7.04 2.67 -10.02
CA ASN A 26 5.59 2.77 -9.83
C ASN A 26 5.01 1.49 -9.20
N ASP A 27 5.42 0.33 -9.71
CA ASP A 27 4.67 -0.89 -9.48
C ASP A 27 5.10 -1.68 -8.24
N VAL A 28 6.22 -1.33 -7.60
CA VAL A 28 6.63 -1.98 -6.35
C VAL A 28 5.58 -1.88 -5.26
N ALA A 29 4.78 -0.80 -5.27
CA ALA A 29 3.68 -0.62 -4.35
C ALA A 29 2.59 -1.69 -4.55
N ASN A 30 2.48 -2.27 -5.74
CA ASN A 30 1.60 -3.40 -6.00
C ASN A 30 2.14 -4.70 -5.39
N ALA A 31 3.46 -4.87 -5.30
CA ALA A 31 4.05 -6.07 -4.72
C ALA A 31 4.14 -6.01 -3.20
N MET A 32 4.41 -4.83 -2.64
CA MET A 32 4.78 -4.66 -1.23
C MET A 32 3.83 -3.77 -0.43
N GLY A 33 2.90 -3.05 -1.07
CA GLY A 33 2.02 -2.09 -0.39
C GLY A 33 1.17 -2.73 0.71
N THR A 34 0.67 -3.95 0.49
CA THR A 34 -0.09 -4.72 1.50
C THR A 34 0.78 -5.18 2.66
N SER A 35 2.05 -5.54 2.40
CA SER A 35 3.02 -5.97 3.41
C SER A 35 3.53 -4.80 4.26
N VAL A 36 3.68 -3.62 3.68
CA VAL A 36 4.01 -2.39 4.40
C VAL A 36 2.80 -1.89 5.19
N GLY A 37 1.60 -1.86 4.57
CA GLY A 37 0.36 -1.42 5.22
C GLY A 37 -0.06 -2.30 6.41
N SER A 38 0.11 -3.62 6.29
CA SER A 38 -0.11 -4.58 7.39
C SER A 38 0.99 -4.62 8.45
N ARG A 39 2.08 -3.85 8.25
CA ARG A 39 3.27 -3.80 9.11
C ARG A 39 4.02 -5.13 9.22
N ALA A 40 3.80 -6.05 8.28
CA ALA A 40 4.60 -7.27 8.16
C ALA A 40 6.06 -6.94 7.77
N LEU A 41 6.25 -5.90 6.98
CA LEU A 41 7.56 -5.41 6.55
C LEU A 41 7.69 -3.90 6.79
N THR A 42 8.89 -3.46 7.17
CA THR A 42 9.24 -2.04 7.09
C THR A 42 9.47 -1.65 5.62
N LEU A 43 9.30 -0.36 5.31
CA LEU A 43 9.54 0.17 3.96
C LEU A 43 10.92 -0.21 3.40
N LYS A 44 11.96 -0.15 4.24
CA LYS A 44 13.33 -0.55 3.84
C LYS A 44 13.44 -2.03 3.50
N GLN A 45 12.81 -2.90 4.31
CA GLN A 45 12.83 -4.35 4.05
C GLN A 45 12.04 -4.68 2.79
N ALA A 46 10.87 -4.06 2.61
CA ALA A 46 10.03 -4.19 1.42
C ALA A 46 10.79 -3.84 0.14
N VAL A 47 11.48 -2.69 0.12
CA VAL A 47 12.32 -2.27 -1.02
C VAL A 47 13.39 -3.31 -1.36
N ILE A 48 14.10 -3.84 -0.36
CA ILE A 48 15.17 -4.83 -0.58
C ILE A 48 14.60 -6.14 -1.15
N ILE A 49 13.52 -6.64 -0.55
CA ILE A 49 12.88 -7.89 -0.97
C ILE A 49 12.34 -7.73 -2.39
N ALA A 50 11.62 -6.64 -2.67
CA ALA A 50 11.08 -6.36 -4.00
C ALA A 50 12.18 -6.27 -5.05
N ALA A 51 13.26 -5.52 -4.79
CA ALA A 51 14.36 -5.38 -5.74
C ALA A 51 14.99 -6.74 -6.12
N VAL A 52 15.13 -7.66 -5.16
CA VAL A 52 15.67 -9.00 -5.41
C VAL A 52 14.67 -9.85 -6.19
N PHE A 53 13.42 -9.93 -5.74
CA PHE A 53 12.44 -10.86 -6.31
C PHE A 53 11.86 -10.36 -7.65
N GLU A 54 11.67 -9.05 -7.84
CA GLU A 54 11.31 -8.49 -9.15
C GLU A 54 12.45 -8.70 -10.16
N PHE A 55 13.71 -8.52 -9.76
CA PHE A 55 14.86 -8.86 -10.61
C PHE A 55 14.83 -10.35 -10.98
N CYS A 56 14.65 -11.24 -10.01
CA CYS A 56 14.56 -12.68 -10.26
C CYS A 56 13.38 -13.02 -11.20
N GLY A 57 12.22 -12.41 -11.00
CA GLY A 57 11.04 -12.56 -11.84
C GLY A 57 11.31 -12.13 -13.28
N ALA A 58 11.86 -10.92 -13.47
CA ALA A 58 12.17 -10.37 -14.78
C ALA A 58 13.29 -11.13 -15.50
N PHE A 59 14.30 -11.58 -14.77
CA PHE A 59 15.44 -12.27 -15.35
C PHE A 59 15.10 -13.71 -15.70
N PHE A 60 14.48 -14.45 -14.78
CA PHE A 60 14.17 -15.86 -14.99
C PHE A 60 12.87 -16.04 -15.76
N ALA A 61 11.77 -15.34 -15.45
CA ALA A 61 10.47 -15.56 -16.07
C ALA A 61 10.10 -14.50 -17.14
N GLY A 62 8.98 -14.68 -17.85
CA GLY A 62 8.40 -13.64 -18.74
C GLY A 62 8.66 -13.71 -20.25
N ASP A 63 9.21 -14.81 -20.80
CA ASP A 63 9.48 -14.91 -22.26
C ASP A 63 8.20 -14.87 -23.08
N ALA A 64 7.18 -15.63 -22.66
CA ALA A 64 5.92 -15.74 -23.39
C ALA A 64 5.21 -14.39 -23.52
N VAL A 65 5.13 -13.62 -22.44
CA VAL A 65 4.49 -12.29 -22.46
C VAL A 65 5.30 -11.29 -23.28
N THR A 66 6.64 -11.37 -23.22
CA THR A 66 7.53 -10.55 -24.05
C THR A 66 7.31 -10.83 -25.55
N ASP A 67 7.15 -12.10 -25.92
CA ASP A 67 6.82 -12.49 -27.29
C ASP A 67 5.47 -11.93 -27.73
N THR A 68 4.45 -11.96 -26.88
CA THR A 68 3.13 -11.36 -27.15
C THR A 68 3.19 -9.84 -27.30
N VAL A 69 3.90 -9.11 -26.44
CA VAL A 69 4.01 -7.65 -26.58
C VAL A 69 4.81 -7.27 -27.83
N ARG A 70 5.83 -8.06 -28.17
CA ARG A 70 6.64 -7.85 -29.38
C ARG A 70 5.86 -8.09 -30.68
N LYS A 71 5.10 -9.18 -30.76
CA LYS A 71 4.49 -9.67 -32.02
C LYS A 71 2.97 -9.57 -32.10
N GLY A 72 2.30 -9.53 -30.96
CA GLY A 72 0.86 -9.78 -30.87
C GLY A 72 0.00 -8.53 -31.01
N ILE A 73 0.51 -7.32 -30.75
CA ILE A 73 -0.31 -6.10 -30.83
C ILE A 73 -0.35 -5.55 -32.25
N LEU A 74 0.82 -5.50 -32.91
CA LEU A 74 0.94 -5.15 -34.31
C LEU A 74 1.30 -6.43 -35.08
N ASN A 75 0.34 -6.95 -35.84
CA ASN A 75 0.56 -8.08 -36.73
C ASN A 75 1.10 -7.56 -38.06
N ILE A 76 2.32 -7.98 -38.38
CA ILE A 76 3.01 -7.61 -39.62
C ILE A 76 3.04 -8.88 -40.46
N ASP A 77 2.29 -8.88 -41.57
CA ASP A 77 2.39 -9.97 -42.53
C ASP A 77 3.74 -9.90 -43.25
N LEU A 78 4.67 -10.72 -42.77
CA LEU A 78 6.04 -10.81 -43.30
C LEU A 78 6.07 -11.31 -44.75
N ALA A 79 4.97 -11.88 -45.26
CA ALA A 79 4.84 -12.35 -46.63
C ALA A 79 4.34 -11.27 -47.61
N ASP A 80 3.86 -10.12 -47.10
CA ASP A 80 3.45 -9.01 -47.95
C ASP A 80 4.66 -8.13 -48.32
N GLU A 81 5.32 -8.49 -49.42
CA GLU A 81 6.45 -7.74 -49.98
C GLU A 81 6.10 -6.27 -50.32
N SER A 82 4.82 -5.91 -50.41
CA SER A 82 4.39 -4.52 -50.65
C SER A 82 4.39 -3.66 -49.38
N LEU A 83 4.27 -4.29 -48.21
CA LEU A 83 4.25 -3.65 -46.90
C LEU A 83 5.65 -3.65 -46.24
N VAL A 84 6.38 -4.76 -46.39
CA VAL A 84 7.63 -5.05 -45.69
C VAL A 84 8.81 -4.36 -46.38
N THR A 85 8.81 -3.03 -46.31
CA THR A 85 9.86 -2.16 -46.87
C THR A 85 10.81 -1.66 -45.78
N GLY A 86 12.03 -1.25 -46.15
CA GLY A 86 12.97 -0.63 -45.21
C GLY A 86 12.40 0.64 -44.53
N ALA A 87 11.57 1.41 -45.25
CA ALA A 87 10.87 2.56 -44.70
C ALA A 87 9.85 2.16 -43.62
N PHE A 88 9.05 1.12 -43.88
CA PHE A 88 8.10 0.59 -42.90
C PHE A 88 8.80 0.07 -41.64
N ALA A 89 9.88 -0.71 -41.80
CA ALA A 89 10.67 -1.20 -40.67
C ALA A 89 11.25 -0.04 -39.83
N ASN A 90 11.67 1.04 -40.50
CA ASN A 90 12.15 2.24 -39.83
C ASN A 90 11.03 2.92 -39.02
N ASP A 91 9.87 3.15 -39.65
CA ASP A 91 8.68 3.73 -39.02
C ASP A 91 8.23 2.93 -37.78
N LEU A 92 8.21 1.60 -37.89
CA LEU A 92 7.90 0.69 -36.80
C LEU A 92 8.89 0.82 -35.62
N MET A 93 10.19 0.90 -35.92
CA MET A 93 11.23 1.11 -34.91
C MET A 93 11.02 2.43 -34.15
N PHE A 94 10.84 3.55 -34.86
CA PHE A 94 10.56 4.85 -34.24
C PHE A 94 9.27 4.82 -33.43
N GLY A 95 8.27 4.11 -33.94
CA GLY A 95 7.01 3.88 -33.28
C GLY A 95 7.16 3.22 -31.91
N PHE A 96 7.90 2.12 -31.82
CA PHE A 96 8.17 1.44 -30.54
C PHE A 96 8.99 2.30 -29.58
N ILE A 97 9.97 3.06 -30.07
CA ILE A 97 10.75 3.99 -29.23
C ILE A 97 9.84 5.11 -28.66
N ALA A 98 8.97 5.67 -29.50
CA ALA A 98 8.02 6.70 -29.09
C ALA A 98 7.00 6.16 -28.06
N ALA A 99 6.49 4.93 -28.26
CA ALA A 99 5.59 4.28 -27.33
C ALA A 99 6.24 4.04 -25.96
N MET A 100 7.48 3.52 -25.92
CA MET A 100 8.23 3.34 -24.67
C MET A 100 8.48 4.68 -23.97
N MET A 101 8.91 5.72 -24.71
CA MET A 101 9.19 7.03 -24.12
C MET A 101 7.92 7.68 -23.56
N ALA A 102 6.80 7.65 -24.30
CA ALA A 102 5.54 8.20 -23.84
C ALA A 102 5.01 7.48 -22.60
N ALA A 103 5.06 6.15 -22.58
CA ALA A 103 4.68 5.36 -21.42
C ALA A 103 5.57 5.70 -20.21
N ALA A 104 6.90 5.77 -20.38
CA ALA A 104 7.83 6.09 -19.31
C ALA A 104 7.59 7.50 -18.72
N VAL A 105 7.32 8.50 -19.58
CA VAL A 105 6.99 9.87 -19.15
C VAL A 105 5.70 9.89 -18.33
N TRP A 106 4.65 9.20 -18.80
CA TRP A 106 3.39 9.10 -18.07
C TRP A 106 3.57 8.43 -16.71
N LEU A 107 4.33 7.33 -16.65
CA LEU A 107 4.65 6.63 -15.41
C LEU A 107 5.44 7.49 -14.44
N THR A 108 6.40 8.29 -14.91
CA THR A 108 7.14 9.23 -14.06
C THR A 108 6.21 10.27 -13.45
N ILE A 109 5.30 10.82 -14.25
CA ILE A 109 4.31 11.80 -13.77
C ILE A 109 3.41 11.16 -12.70
N ALA A 110 2.86 9.97 -12.97
CA ALA A 110 2.02 9.24 -12.03
C ALA A 110 2.75 8.91 -10.72
N THR A 111 3.98 8.38 -10.82
CA THR A 111 4.84 8.05 -9.67
C THR A 111 5.16 9.28 -8.83
N ARG A 112 5.39 10.44 -9.46
CA ARG A 112 5.65 11.69 -8.74
C ARG A 112 4.46 12.13 -7.90
N PHE A 113 3.24 11.89 -8.40
CA PHE A 113 1.99 12.19 -7.70
C PHE A 113 1.52 11.05 -6.77
N GLY A 114 2.32 10.00 -6.60
CA GLY A 114 1.98 8.84 -5.76
C GLY A 114 0.87 7.95 -6.34
N LEU A 115 0.50 8.13 -7.61
CA LEU A 115 -0.64 7.45 -8.23
C LEU A 115 -0.24 6.03 -8.68
N PRO A 116 -0.94 4.96 -8.23
CA PRO A 116 -0.82 3.65 -8.82
C PRO A 116 -1.46 3.63 -10.20
N VAL A 117 -0.64 3.49 -11.24
CA VAL A 117 -1.10 3.34 -12.62
C VAL A 117 -0.72 1.97 -13.13
N SER A 118 -1.15 1.64 -14.35
CA SER A 118 -0.81 0.36 -14.97
C SER A 118 0.17 0.56 -16.10
N THR A 119 1.38 0.02 -15.91
CA THR A 119 2.45 0.03 -16.91
C THR A 119 2.04 -0.68 -18.20
N SER A 120 1.37 -1.83 -18.09
CA SER A 120 0.82 -2.59 -19.22
C SER A 120 -0.17 -1.76 -20.04
N HIS A 121 -1.09 -1.03 -19.40
CA HIS A 121 -2.03 -0.16 -20.12
C HIS A 121 -1.31 0.98 -20.83
N SER A 122 -0.31 1.60 -20.20
CA SER A 122 0.44 2.69 -20.79
C SER A 122 1.21 2.25 -22.04
N ILE A 123 1.93 1.11 -21.99
CA ILE A 123 2.68 0.66 -23.17
C ILE A 123 1.76 0.18 -24.30
N ILE A 124 0.69 -0.55 -23.97
CA ILE A 124 -0.28 -1.02 -24.98
C ILE A 124 -1.00 0.16 -25.62
N GLY A 125 -1.42 1.15 -24.82
CA GLY A 125 -2.00 2.41 -25.32
C GLY A 125 -1.04 3.15 -26.25
N GLY A 126 0.25 3.20 -25.90
CA GLY A 126 1.31 3.76 -26.74
C GLY A 126 1.48 3.02 -28.07
N ILE A 127 1.56 1.69 -28.04
CA ILE A 127 1.72 0.84 -29.24
C ILE A 127 0.49 0.95 -30.14
N VAL A 128 -0.73 0.88 -29.59
CA VAL A 128 -1.98 1.05 -30.34
C VAL A 128 -2.07 2.45 -30.93
N GLY A 129 -1.71 3.49 -30.17
CA GLY A 129 -1.72 4.87 -30.65
C GLY A 129 -0.82 5.09 -31.86
N VAL A 130 0.43 4.60 -31.80
CA VAL A 130 1.35 4.62 -32.93
C VAL A 130 0.87 3.72 -34.07
N GLY A 131 0.35 2.53 -33.75
CA GLY A 131 -0.22 1.60 -34.72
C GLY A 131 -1.28 2.23 -35.59
N LEU A 132 -2.20 3.01 -35.01
CA LEU A 132 -3.24 3.74 -35.76
C LEU A 132 -2.64 4.75 -36.75
N VAL A 133 -1.52 5.40 -36.40
CA VAL A 133 -0.83 6.32 -37.31
C VAL A 133 -0.18 5.54 -38.45
N LEU A 134 0.47 4.41 -38.15
CA LEU A 134 1.10 3.54 -39.14
C LEU A 134 0.08 2.95 -40.12
N GLU A 135 -1.10 2.54 -39.65
CA GLU A 135 -2.18 2.03 -40.52
C GLU A 135 -2.61 3.08 -41.56
N VAL A 136 -2.71 4.35 -41.15
CA VAL A 136 -3.05 5.46 -42.05
C VAL A 136 -1.90 5.80 -43.01
N GLN A 137 -0.65 5.77 -42.54
CA GLN A 137 0.52 6.09 -43.36
C GLN A 137 0.79 5.05 -44.44
N HIS A 138 0.61 3.77 -44.12
CA HIS A 138 0.92 2.64 -45.01
C HIS A 138 -0.32 2.01 -45.66
N ASN A 139 -1.52 2.52 -45.35
CA ASN A 139 -2.80 2.03 -45.86
C ASN A 139 -2.96 0.51 -45.68
N ALA A 140 -2.54 0.00 -44.51
CA ALA A 140 -2.54 -1.41 -44.16
C ALA A 140 -3.21 -1.61 -42.80
N SER A 141 -3.85 -2.76 -42.58
CA SER A 141 -4.35 -3.13 -41.26
C SER A 141 -3.23 -3.85 -40.50
N LEU A 142 -2.72 -3.18 -39.46
CA LEU A 142 -1.56 -3.62 -38.68
C LEU A 142 -1.98 -4.05 -37.27
N ILE A 143 -3.05 -3.48 -36.73
CA ILE A 143 -3.47 -3.78 -35.36
C ILE A 143 -4.25 -5.10 -35.33
N ASP A 144 -3.76 -6.07 -34.55
CA ASP A 144 -4.50 -7.30 -34.30
C ASP A 144 -5.59 -7.06 -33.26
N TRP A 145 -6.79 -6.72 -33.73
CA TRP A 145 -7.95 -6.48 -32.87
C TRP A 145 -8.39 -7.73 -32.08
N GLU A 146 -8.05 -8.95 -32.53
CA GLU A 146 -8.33 -10.15 -31.76
C GLU A 146 -7.43 -10.24 -30.53
N VAL A 147 -6.12 -9.99 -30.70
CA VAL A 147 -5.17 -9.97 -29.59
C VAL A 147 -5.46 -8.78 -28.66
N VAL A 148 -5.69 -7.59 -29.20
CA VAL A 148 -6.09 -6.42 -28.38
C VAL A 148 -7.35 -6.74 -27.57
N ARG A 149 -8.35 -7.39 -28.16
CA ARG A 149 -9.54 -7.84 -27.42
C ARG A 149 -9.19 -8.84 -26.32
N LYS A 150 -8.32 -9.83 -26.56
CA LYS A 150 -7.86 -10.77 -25.51
C LYS A 150 -7.18 -10.03 -24.37
N VAL A 151 -6.37 -9.04 -24.67
CA VAL A 151 -5.68 -8.21 -23.68
C VAL A 151 -6.67 -7.37 -22.87
N VAL A 152 -7.62 -6.68 -23.51
CA VAL A 152 -8.67 -5.92 -22.81
C VAL A 152 -9.53 -6.83 -21.93
N MET A 153 -9.90 -8.02 -22.40
CA MET A 153 -10.64 -9.00 -21.60
C MET A 153 -9.82 -9.46 -20.38
N SER A 154 -8.51 -9.60 -20.51
CA SER A 154 -7.62 -9.94 -19.39
C SER A 154 -7.62 -8.88 -18.29
N TRP A 155 -7.82 -7.60 -18.63
CA TRP A 155 -7.86 -6.50 -17.64
C TRP A 155 -9.11 -6.54 -16.75
N VAL A 156 -10.16 -7.24 -17.19
CA VAL A 156 -11.37 -7.51 -16.41
C VAL A 156 -11.31 -8.88 -15.74
N ALA A 157 -10.80 -9.89 -16.45
CA ALA A 157 -10.73 -11.26 -15.95
C ALA A 157 -9.71 -11.43 -14.82
N SER A 158 -8.55 -10.76 -14.90
CA SER A 158 -7.48 -10.90 -13.90
C SER A 158 -7.85 -10.34 -12.51
N PRO A 159 -8.46 -9.14 -12.36
CA PRO A 159 -8.91 -8.66 -11.05
C PRO A 159 -10.01 -9.53 -10.46
N LEU A 160 -10.92 -10.03 -11.29
CA LEU A 160 -12.00 -10.91 -10.86
C LEU A 160 -11.44 -12.25 -10.35
N MET A 161 -10.52 -12.87 -11.09
CA MET A 161 -9.89 -14.12 -10.68
C MET A 161 -9.05 -13.94 -9.42
N GLY A 162 -8.27 -12.86 -9.33
CA GLY A 162 -7.52 -12.49 -8.13
C GLY A 162 -8.45 -12.31 -6.92
N GLY A 163 -9.55 -11.57 -7.10
CA GLY A 163 -10.58 -11.38 -6.08
C GLY A 163 -11.23 -12.69 -5.61
N ILE A 164 -11.61 -13.58 -6.53
CA ILE A 164 -12.20 -14.88 -6.19
C ILE A 164 -11.20 -15.77 -5.44
N LEU A 165 -9.94 -15.83 -5.91
CA LEU A 165 -8.90 -16.62 -5.26
C LEU A 165 -8.56 -16.08 -3.87
N ALA A 166 -8.46 -14.76 -3.73
CA ALA A 166 -8.17 -14.11 -2.46
C ALA A 166 -9.33 -14.25 -1.46
N PHE A 167 -10.59 -14.07 -1.93
CA PHE A 167 -11.79 -14.35 -1.15
C PHE A 167 -11.78 -15.79 -0.64
N SER A 168 -11.55 -16.76 -1.53
CA SER A 168 -11.57 -18.19 -1.19
C SER A 168 -10.46 -18.54 -0.21
N THR A 169 -9.25 -17.99 -0.42
CA THR A 169 -8.09 -18.20 0.46
C THR A 169 -8.36 -17.63 1.85
N PHE A 170 -8.85 -16.39 1.93
CA PHE A 170 -9.19 -15.79 3.22
C PHE A 170 -10.35 -16.51 3.91
N PHE A 171 -11.36 -16.95 3.17
CA PHE A 171 -12.46 -17.75 3.70
C PHE A 171 -11.97 -19.07 4.32
N ILE A 172 -11.05 -19.77 3.64
CA ILE A 172 -10.42 -20.98 4.16
C ILE A 172 -9.63 -20.68 5.44
N VAL A 173 -8.81 -19.61 5.44
CA VAL A 173 -8.06 -19.19 6.63
C VAL A 173 -9.00 -18.89 7.79
N ARG A 174 -10.08 -18.15 7.52
CA ARG A 174 -11.08 -17.80 8.54
C ARG A 174 -11.71 -19.04 9.16
N VAL A 175 -12.29 -19.93 8.35
CA VAL A 175 -13.00 -21.11 8.85
C VAL A 175 -12.04 -22.13 9.49
N SER A 176 -10.81 -22.26 8.97
CA SER A 176 -9.88 -23.31 9.41
C SER A 176 -8.98 -22.90 10.57
N ILE A 177 -8.73 -21.60 10.74
CA ILE A 177 -7.80 -21.05 11.74
C ILE A 177 -8.51 -20.07 12.67
N LEU A 178 -9.13 -19.02 12.13
CA LEU A 178 -9.65 -17.91 12.95
C LEU A 178 -10.88 -18.30 13.77
N ASP A 179 -11.75 -19.16 13.25
CA ASP A 179 -12.96 -19.63 13.92
C ASP A 179 -12.74 -20.92 14.75
N ALA A 180 -11.49 -21.36 14.92
CA ALA A 180 -11.15 -22.58 15.66
C ALA A 180 -11.03 -22.34 17.18
N ASP A 181 -11.18 -23.40 17.99
CA ASP A 181 -11.09 -23.32 19.47
C ASP A 181 -9.71 -22.84 19.96
N ASP A 182 -8.62 -23.24 19.27
CA ASP A 182 -7.26 -22.74 19.47
C ASP A 182 -6.64 -22.28 18.12
N PRO A 183 -6.85 -21.00 17.74
CA PRO A 183 -6.35 -20.45 16.49
C PRO A 183 -4.81 -20.46 16.39
N ILE A 184 -4.10 -20.35 17.52
CA ILE A 184 -2.63 -20.27 17.53
C ILE A 184 -2.04 -21.66 17.25
N ALA A 185 -2.53 -22.71 17.91
CA ALA A 185 -2.07 -24.07 17.61
C ALA A 185 -2.43 -24.48 16.18
N ARG A 186 -3.64 -24.12 15.71
CA ARG A 186 -4.09 -24.37 14.34
C ARG A 186 -3.21 -23.67 13.31
N SER A 187 -2.91 -22.38 13.49
CA SER A 187 -2.07 -21.61 12.56
C SER A 187 -0.65 -22.18 12.45
N ARG A 188 -0.04 -22.66 13.54
CA ARG A 188 1.29 -23.31 13.48
C ARG A 188 1.33 -24.54 12.58
N TRP A 189 0.27 -25.33 12.59
CA TRP A 189 0.19 -26.56 11.80
C TRP A 189 -0.26 -26.30 10.36
N LEU A 190 -1.15 -25.33 10.15
CA LEU A 190 -1.69 -25.00 8.84
C LEU A 190 -0.81 -24.03 8.04
N ALA A 191 0.01 -23.18 8.67
CA ALA A 191 0.87 -22.23 7.97
C ALA A 191 1.82 -22.90 6.94
N PRO A 192 2.54 -24.00 7.26
CA PRO A 192 3.34 -24.73 6.27
C PRO A 192 2.54 -25.26 5.08
N ILE A 193 1.30 -25.69 5.33
CA ILE A 193 0.39 -26.22 4.31
C ILE A 193 -0.11 -25.08 3.42
N LEU A 194 -0.41 -23.91 4.00
CA LEU A 194 -0.82 -22.71 3.26
C LEU A 194 0.33 -22.11 2.44
N ALA A 195 1.58 -22.25 2.88
CA ALA A 195 2.77 -21.83 2.12
C ALA A 195 3.15 -22.78 0.97
N LEU A 196 2.73 -24.05 1.05
CA LEU A 196 3.13 -25.08 0.09
C LEU A 196 2.73 -24.73 -1.36
N PRO A 197 1.51 -24.26 -1.67
CA PRO A 197 1.15 -23.82 -3.02
C PRO A 197 2.05 -22.70 -3.54
N THR A 198 2.46 -21.75 -2.69
CA THR A 198 3.39 -20.68 -3.08
C THR A 198 4.76 -21.23 -3.45
N PHE A 199 5.34 -22.08 -2.61
CA PHE A 199 6.65 -22.69 -2.89
C PHE A 199 6.60 -23.65 -4.09
N PHE A 200 5.48 -24.35 -4.28
CA PHE A 200 5.24 -25.20 -5.43
C PHE A 200 5.29 -24.39 -6.73
N THR A 201 4.55 -23.28 -6.81
CA THR A 201 4.53 -22.44 -8.01
C THR A 201 5.89 -21.79 -8.29
N LEU A 202 6.58 -21.30 -7.25
CA LEU A 202 7.96 -20.80 -7.38
C LEU A 202 8.93 -21.90 -7.84
N GLY A 203 8.76 -23.13 -7.35
CA GLY A 203 9.53 -24.29 -7.77
C GLY A 203 9.32 -24.65 -9.25
N LEU A 204 8.08 -24.53 -9.77
CA LEU A 204 7.81 -24.66 -11.20
C LEU A 204 8.47 -23.55 -12.01
N ALA A 205 8.35 -22.30 -11.58
CA ALA A 205 8.95 -21.16 -12.26
C ALA A 205 10.48 -21.28 -12.35
N LEU A 206 11.14 -21.72 -11.27
CA LEU A 206 12.58 -22.00 -11.27
C LEU A 206 12.96 -23.08 -12.29
N GLN A 207 12.20 -24.17 -12.36
CA GLN A 207 12.47 -25.27 -13.29
C GLN A 207 12.29 -24.86 -14.75
N PHE A 208 11.15 -24.23 -15.07
CA PHE A 208 10.78 -23.87 -16.44
C PHE A 208 11.71 -22.84 -17.06
N LYS A 209 12.50 -22.14 -16.25
CA LYS A 209 13.34 -21.04 -16.71
C LYS A 209 14.78 -21.10 -16.19
N ALA A 210 15.00 -20.98 -14.88
CA ALA A 210 16.36 -20.95 -14.34
C ALA A 210 17.12 -22.24 -14.64
N LEU A 211 16.43 -23.39 -14.60
CA LEU A 211 17.01 -24.70 -14.94
C LEU A 211 16.84 -25.07 -16.43
N LYS A 212 16.18 -24.25 -17.25
CA LYS A 212 15.95 -24.54 -18.68
C LYS A 212 17.25 -24.84 -19.42
N GLY A 213 18.30 -24.04 -19.18
CA GLY A 213 19.60 -24.23 -19.80
C GLY A 213 20.28 -25.53 -19.35
N PHE A 214 20.15 -25.87 -18.07
CA PHE A 214 20.65 -27.13 -17.52
C PHE A 214 19.91 -28.33 -18.12
N ILE A 215 18.56 -28.31 -18.10
CA ILE A 215 17.72 -29.37 -18.66
C ILE A 215 17.97 -29.54 -20.17
N SER A 216 18.08 -28.44 -20.92
CA SER A 216 18.37 -28.49 -22.36
C SER A 216 19.75 -29.10 -22.64
N ARG A 217 20.76 -28.79 -21.80
CA ARG A 217 22.10 -29.39 -21.91
C ARG A 217 22.09 -30.87 -21.52
N ALA A 218 21.39 -31.23 -20.45
CA ALA A 218 21.24 -32.60 -20.00
C ALA A 218 20.59 -33.48 -21.08
N ALA A 219 19.57 -32.97 -21.79
CA ALA A 219 18.99 -33.65 -22.95
C ALA A 219 20.02 -33.78 -24.10
N SER A 220 20.77 -32.71 -24.42
CA SER A 220 21.79 -32.78 -25.49
C SER A 220 22.96 -33.72 -25.19
N GLU A 221 23.28 -33.93 -23.91
CA GLU A 221 24.32 -34.85 -23.42
C GLU A 221 23.78 -36.29 -23.22
N GLY A 222 22.48 -36.52 -23.46
CA GLY A 222 21.83 -37.83 -23.33
C GLY A 222 21.57 -38.28 -21.89
N TRP A 223 21.59 -37.36 -20.91
CA TRP A 223 21.25 -37.68 -19.51
C TRP A 223 19.74 -37.82 -19.29
N ILE A 224 18.94 -37.24 -20.19
CA ILE A 224 17.48 -37.24 -20.17
C ILE A 224 17.01 -37.56 -21.60
N GLU A 225 15.97 -38.37 -21.75
CA GLU A 225 15.43 -38.80 -23.06
C GLU A 225 14.81 -37.65 -23.85
N ASP A 226 13.88 -36.89 -23.25
CA ASP A 226 13.33 -35.67 -23.83
C ASP A 226 13.38 -34.49 -22.83
N LYS A 227 13.71 -33.31 -23.34
CA LYS A 227 13.59 -32.05 -22.58
C LYS A 227 12.14 -31.72 -22.24
N ASN A 228 11.18 -32.15 -23.06
CA ASN A 228 9.75 -31.84 -22.86
C ASN A 228 9.14 -32.64 -21.70
N ASP A 229 9.83 -33.69 -21.23
CA ASP A 229 9.49 -34.38 -19.98
C ASP A 229 9.65 -33.48 -18.74
N TRP A 230 10.35 -32.35 -18.89
CA TRP A 230 10.72 -31.43 -17.81
C TRP A 230 10.38 -29.97 -18.08
N LEU A 231 10.26 -29.59 -19.35
CA LEU A 231 10.01 -28.21 -19.77
C LEU A 231 8.67 -28.11 -20.50
N PRO A 232 7.91 -27.04 -20.26
CA PRO A 232 6.62 -26.84 -20.89
C PRO A 232 6.81 -26.58 -22.39
N VAL A 233 5.92 -27.15 -23.20
CA VAL A 233 5.87 -26.83 -24.63
C VAL A 233 5.26 -25.44 -24.83
N LYS A 234 5.80 -24.67 -25.80
CA LYS A 234 5.34 -23.30 -26.08
C LYS A 234 3.99 -23.27 -26.84
N GLU A 235 3.81 -24.14 -27.82
CA GLU A 235 2.64 -24.16 -28.72
C GLU A 235 2.01 -25.55 -28.76
N ASN A 236 0.69 -25.62 -28.97
CA ASN A 236 -0.09 -26.87 -29.06
C ASN A 236 0.07 -27.81 -27.85
N GLY A 237 0.32 -27.25 -26.67
CA GLY A 237 0.41 -28.03 -25.45
C GLY A 237 -0.96 -28.53 -24.96
N VAL A 238 -0.94 -29.54 -24.10
CA VAL A 238 -2.14 -30.10 -23.47
C VAL A 238 -2.03 -30.04 -21.94
N PHE A 239 -3.17 -29.97 -21.27
CA PHE A 239 -3.23 -30.00 -19.80
C PHE A 239 -2.94 -31.38 -19.20
N ASN A 240 -2.89 -32.44 -20.02
CA ASN A 240 -2.55 -33.79 -19.53
C ASN A 240 -1.06 -33.85 -19.14
N PRO A 241 -0.71 -34.00 -17.85
CA PRO A 241 0.69 -33.99 -17.40
C PRO A 241 1.55 -35.16 -17.89
N MET A 242 0.89 -36.23 -18.35
CA MET A 242 1.52 -37.45 -18.85
C MET A 242 1.71 -37.45 -20.37
N ALA A 243 1.27 -36.40 -21.05
CA ALA A 243 1.48 -36.26 -22.49
C ALA A 243 2.87 -35.69 -22.78
N GLU A 244 3.47 -36.10 -23.89
CA GLU A 244 4.77 -35.58 -24.35
C GLU A 244 4.73 -34.06 -24.63
N ASN A 245 3.55 -33.53 -24.99
CA ASN A 245 3.32 -32.10 -25.20
C ASN A 245 2.62 -31.41 -24.00
N ALA A 246 2.88 -31.84 -22.77
CA ALA A 246 2.28 -31.22 -21.60
C ALA A 246 2.74 -29.77 -21.38
N TRP A 247 1.80 -28.88 -21.03
CA TRP A 247 2.16 -27.57 -20.44
C TRP A 247 2.71 -27.69 -19.02
N PHE A 248 2.41 -28.80 -18.34
CA PHE A 248 2.89 -29.09 -17.00
C PHE A 248 3.38 -30.54 -16.95
N PRO A 249 4.63 -30.80 -17.34
CA PRO A 249 5.18 -32.15 -17.33
C PRO A 249 5.18 -32.73 -15.92
N ILE A 250 4.86 -34.03 -15.81
CA ILE A 250 4.71 -34.71 -14.51
C ILE A 250 6.00 -34.65 -13.68
N ASN A 251 7.18 -34.75 -14.29
CA ASN A 251 8.44 -34.70 -13.57
C ASN A 251 8.65 -33.33 -12.90
N SER A 252 8.28 -32.25 -13.60
CA SER A 252 8.39 -30.90 -13.07
C SER A 252 7.41 -30.65 -11.92
N LEU A 253 6.20 -31.20 -12.03
CA LEU A 253 5.20 -31.16 -10.94
C LEU A 253 5.70 -31.92 -9.71
N ILE A 254 6.29 -33.10 -9.89
CA ILE A 254 6.85 -33.90 -8.78
C ILE A 254 8.00 -33.15 -8.11
N VAL A 255 8.96 -32.63 -8.88
CA VAL A 255 10.09 -31.90 -8.32
C VAL A 255 9.66 -30.60 -7.65
N ALA A 256 8.70 -29.88 -8.22
CA ALA A 256 8.12 -28.69 -7.58
C ALA A 256 7.44 -29.06 -6.25
N PHE A 257 6.73 -30.19 -6.19
CA PHE A 257 6.12 -30.68 -4.96
C PHE A 257 7.15 -31.08 -3.91
N ILE A 258 8.27 -31.70 -4.31
CA ILE A 258 9.38 -32.03 -3.41
C ILE A 258 10.01 -30.76 -2.85
N ILE A 259 10.35 -29.79 -3.71
CA ILE A 259 10.91 -28.49 -3.31
C ILE A 259 9.95 -27.77 -2.36
N GLY A 260 8.67 -27.71 -2.71
CA GLY A 260 7.62 -27.12 -1.88
C GLY A 260 7.48 -27.80 -0.52
N SER A 261 7.50 -29.13 -0.49
CA SER A 261 7.43 -29.92 0.75
C SER A 261 8.63 -29.68 1.65
N ILE A 262 9.84 -29.59 1.08
CA ILE A 262 11.06 -29.28 1.84
C ILE A 262 10.99 -27.85 2.40
N ALA A 263 10.64 -26.87 1.58
CA ALA A 263 10.52 -25.47 2.01
C ALA A 263 9.45 -25.28 3.10
N SER A 264 8.28 -25.91 2.93
CA SER A 264 7.22 -25.94 3.94
C SER A 264 7.66 -26.64 5.23
N SER A 265 8.44 -27.72 5.14
CA SER A 265 8.97 -28.41 6.33
C SER A 265 9.98 -27.57 7.08
N ILE A 266 10.82 -26.80 6.37
CA ILE A 266 11.73 -25.82 6.97
C ILE A 266 10.93 -24.72 7.65
N LEU A 267 9.90 -24.18 6.99
CA LEU A 267 9.01 -23.17 7.60
C LEU A 267 8.36 -23.71 8.88
N TRP A 268 7.87 -24.95 8.86
CA TRP A 268 7.33 -25.62 10.06
C TRP A 268 8.36 -25.70 11.19
N TYR A 269 9.59 -26.12 10.87
CA TYR A 269 10.68 -26.22 11.85
C TYR A 269 11.00 -24.85 12.48
N VAL A 270 11.07 -23.80 11.65
CA VAL A 270 11.31 -22.42 12.12
C VAL A 270 10.17 -21.92 13.00
N LEU A 271 8.91 -22.17 12.60
CA LEU A 271 7.74 -21.73 13.36
C LEU A 271 7.52 -22.53 14.66
N ARG A 272 8.04 -23.76 14.76
CA ARG A 272 7.92 -24.61 15.95
C ARG A 272 8.70 -24.07 17.14
N ASP A 273 9.93 -23.60 16.90
CA ASP A 273 10.87 -23.18 17.94
C ASP A 273 10.82 -21.67 18.21
N TYR A 274 9.95 -20.93 17.50
CA TYR A 274 9.73 -19.51 17.71
C TYR A 274 8.90 -19.28 18.99
N ASP A 275 9.52 -18.66 20.00
CA ASP A 275 8.90 -18.52 21.33
C ASP A 275 7.84 -17.40 21.35
N PHE A 276 6.60 -17.76 21.05
CA PHE A 276 5.45 -16.87 21.21
C PHE A 276 4.98 -16.74 22.68
N LYS A 277 5.64 -17.40 23.65
CA LYS A 277 5.16 -17.52 25.05
C LYS A 277 5.10 -16.22 25.84
N LYS A 278 5.66 -15.10 25.34
CA LYS A 278 5.68 -13.82 26.08
C LYS A 278 4.44 -12.95 25.91
N GLN A 279 3.47 -13.32 25.06
CA GLN A 279 2.28 -12.49 24.84
C GLN A 279 1.00 -13.33 24.95
N ARG A 280 0.12 -12.87 25.84
CA ARG A 280 -1.12 -13.53 26.22
C ARG A 280 -2.15 -13.46 25.07
N GLU A 281 -2.76 -14.61 24.82
CA GLU A 281 -4.09 -14.88 24.27
C GLU A 281 -4.50 -14.33 22.86
N GLY A 282 -4.98 -15.24 21.99
CA GLY A 282 -5.87 -14.90 20.87
C GLY A 282 -5.25 -14.53 19.51
N PHE A 283 -5.99 -13.71 18.75
CA PHE A 283 -5.78 -13.37 17.33
C PHE A 283 -4.39 -12.80 17.01
N GLN A 284 -3.73 -12.12 17.95
CA GLN A 284 -2.41 -11.51 17.75
C GLN A 284 -1.31 -12.56 17.49
N GLY A 285 -1.40 -13.73 18.14
CA GLY A 285 -0.45 -14.82 17.90
C GLY A 285 -0.57 -15.40 16.49
N VAL A 286 -1.79 -15.43 15.94
CA VAL A 286 -2.05 -15.87 14.57
C VAL A 286 -1.48 -14.87 13.58
N GLU A 287 -1.77 -13.57 13.75
CA GLU A 287 -1.27 -12.54 12.83
C GLU A 287 0.26 -12.51 12.76
N LYS A 288 0.97 -12.75 13.87
CA LYS A 288 2.44 -12.88 13.86
C LYS A 288 2.97 -14.08 13.07
N ILE A 289 2.26 -15.21 13.06
CA ILE A 289 2.61 -16.35 12.20
C ILE A 289 2.34 -15.98 10.73
N PHE A 290 1.25 -15.26 10.48
CA PHE A 290 0.90 -14.80 9.14
C PHE A 290 1.85 -13.72 8.60
N VAL A 291 2.55 -12.95 9.44
CA VAL A 291 3.65 -12.09 8.97
C VAL A 291 4.69 -12.90 8.17
N TRP A 292 5.09 -14.09 8.63
CA TRP A 292 6.02 -14.93 7.89
C TRP A 292 5.46 -15.42 6.55
N LEU A 293 4.19 -15.84 6.56
CA LEU A 293 3.50 -16.27 5.34
C LEU A 293 3.35 -15.13 4.35
N GLN A 294 3.05 -13.94 4.85
CA GLN A 294 2.89 -12.75 4.05
C GLN A 294 4.21 -12.32 3.43
N ILE A 295 5.33 -12.37 4.16
CA ILE A 295 6.65 -12.08 3.57
C ILE A 295 6.96 -13.03 2.40
N ILE A 296 6.59 -14.31 2.53
CA ILE A 296 6.75 -15.29 1.45
C ILE A 296 5.83 -14.95 0.26
N THR A 297 4.57 -14.55 0.51
CA THR A 297 3.66 -14.17 -0.59
C THR A 297 4.02 -12.82 -1.21
N ALA A 298 4.58 -11.88 -0.48
CA ALA A 298 5.08 -10.61 -1.01
C ALA A 298 6.26 -10.84 -1.96
N ALA A 299 7.19 -11.72 -1.58
CA ALA A 299 8.25 -12.18 -2.49
C ALA A 299 7.69 -12.88 -3.73
N TYR A 300 6.60 -13.66 -3.58
CA TYR A 300 5.91 -14.30 -4.68
C TYR A 300 5.22 -13.31 -5.62
N VAL A 301 4.56 -12.27 -5.09
CA VAL A 301 3.98 -11.18 -5.90
C VAL A 301 5.07 -10.42 -6.63
N ALA A 302 6.17 -10.03 -5.95
CA ALA A 302 7.31 -9.35 -6.58
C ALA A 302 7.90 -10.18 -7.72
N PHE A 303 8.05 -11.49 -7.53
CA PHE A 303 8.49 -12.39 -8.60
C PHE A 303 7.50 -12.43 -9.78
N ALA A 304 6.21 -12.60 -9.49
CA ALA A 304 5.15 -12.64 -10.51
C ALA A 304 5.06 -11.32 -11.29
N HIS A 305 5.22 -10.20 -10.59
CA HIS A 305 5.24 -8.85 -11.12
C HIS A 305 6.40 -8.68 -12.11
N GLY A 306 7.64 -8.93 -11.68
CA GLY A 306 8.80 -8.83 -12.56
C GLY A 306 8.71 -9.75 -13.78
N ALA A 307 8.13 -10.95 -13.60
CA ALA A 307 7.90 -11.90 -14.70
C ALA A 307 6.94 -11.37 -15.76
N ASN A 308 5.87 -10.68 -15.36
CA ASN A 308 4.90 -10.11 -16.28
C ASN A 308 5.40 -8.79 -16.88
N ASP A 309 5.81 -7.84 -16.04
CA ASP A 309 5.94 -6.44 -16.45
C ASP A 309 7.25 -6.13 -17.17
N ARG A 310 8.25 -7.04 -17.14
CA ARG A 310 9.45 -6.91 -17.98
C ARG A 310 9.10 -6.82 -19.47
N SER A 311 7.99 -7.41 -19.91
CA SER A 311 7.58 -7.39 -21.32
C SER A 311 7.28 -5.97 -21.80
N ASN A 312 6.89 -5.09 -20.89
CA ASN A 312 6.46 -3.73 -21.19
C ASN A 312 7.64 -2.84 -21.62
N ALA A 313 8.87 -3.16 -21.19
CA ALA A 313 10.09 -2.52 -21.66
C ALA A 313 10.81 -3.37 -22.72
N ILE A 314 10.98 -4.67 -22.46
CA ILE A 314 11.80 -5.55 -23.29
C ILE A 314 11.09 -5.97 -24.58
N GLY A 315 9.77 -6.10 -24.59
CA GLY A 315 9.01 -6.48 -25.80
C GLY A 315 9.22 -5.49 -26.95
N PRO A 316 8.89 -4.20 -26.77
CA PRO A 316 9.11 -3.17 -27.78
C PRO A 316 10.59 -2.99 -28.12
N MET A 317 11.47 -3.01 -27.12
CA MET A 317 12.91 -2.88 -27.36
C MET A 317 13.50 -4.08 -28.12
N ALA A 318 12.96 -5.28 -27.95
CA ALA A 318 13.36 -6.45 -28.72
C ALA A 318 12.98 -6.30 -30.20
N ALA A 319 11.82 -5.72 -30.52
CA ALA A 319 11.46 -5.38 -31.89
C ALA A 319 12.42 -4.34 -32.49
N VAL A 320 12.72 -3.27 -31.74
CA VAL A 320 13.69 -2.24 -32.14
C VAL A 320 15.09 -2.84 -32.39
N TYR A 321 15.56 -3.68 -31.47
CA TYR A 321 16.86 -4.33 -31.58
C TYR A 321 16.93 -5.27 -32.79
N ASP A 322 15.86 -6.02 -33.05
CA ASP A 322 15.77 -6.91 -34.21
C ASP A 322 15.88 -6.12 -35.52
N ILE A 323 15.12 -5.03 -35.67
CA ILE A 323 15.18 -4.15 -36.85
C ILE A 323 16.57 -3.56 -37.07
N LEU A 324 17.23 -3.12 -35.99
CA LEU A 324 18.56 -2.50 -36.05
C LEU A 324 19.69 -3.51 -36.32
N SER A 325 19.59 -4.71 -35.74
CA SER A 325 20.64 -5.74 -35.82
C SER A 325 20.57 -6.56 -37.11
N SER A 326 19.37 -6.83 -37.62
CA SER A 326 19.16 -7.50 -38.92
C SER A 326 19.44 -6.57 -40.10
N GLY A 327 19.39 -5.25 -39.89
CA GLY A 327 19.47 -4.29 -40.98
C GLY A 327 18.16 -4.16 -41.76
N ALA A 328 17.04 -4.65 -41.22
CA ALA A 328 15.71 -4.58 -41.83
C ALA A 328 15.30 -3.15 -42.20
N TYR A 329 15.81 -2.13 -41.51
CA TYR A 329 15.60 -0.72 -41.86
C TYR A 329 16.16 -0.33 -43.25
N LEU A 330 17.06 -1.13 -43.83
CA LEU A 330 17.59 -0.97 -45.19
C LEU A 330 16.97 -1.96 -46.17
N THR A 331 16.79 -3.21 -45.75
CA THR A 331 16.45 -4.34 -46.64
C THR A 331 14.96 -4.67 -46.65
N GLY A 332 14.20 -4.20 -45.67
CA GLY A 332 12.83 -4.65 -45.40
C GLY A 332 12.77 -6.03 -44.73
N ASP A 333 13.84 -6.83 -44.75
CA ASP A 333 13.84 -8.20 -44.29
C ASP A 333 13.75 -8.31 -42.76
N LEU A 334 12.50 -8.37 -42.25
CA LEU A 334 12.18 -8.57 -40.85
C LEU A 334 12.32 -10.06 -40.51
N ALA A 335 13.33 -10.40 -39.71
CA ALA A 335 13.55 -11.78 -39.30
C ALA A 335 12.38 -12.28 -38.41
N GLY A 336 11.69 -13.35 -38.85
CA GLY A 336 10.49 -13.84 -38.17
C GLY A 336 10.69 -14.31 -36.72
N VAL A 337 11.90 -14.71 -36.32
CA VAL A 337 12.23 -15.14 -34.95
C VAL A 337 13.72 -14.88 -34.63
N VAL A 338 14.03 -13.75 -33.99
CA VAL A 338 15.31 -13.58 -33.30
C VAL A 338 15.08 -13.67 -31.79
N ASP A 339 15.88 -14.49 -31.09
CA ASP A 339 15.83 -14.61 -29.63
C ASP A 339 16.30 -13.29 -28.99
N VAL A 340 15.59 -12.84 -27.95
CA VAL A 340 15.97 -11.63 -27.20
C VAL A 340 17.33 -11.85 -26.55
N PRO A 341 18.33 -10.98 -26.80
CA PRO A 341 19.66 -11.20 -26.27
C PRO A 341 19.69 -11.04 -24.74
N LEU A 342 20.49 -11.88 -24.08
CA LEU A 342 20.55 -11.94 -22.61
C LEU A 342 20.88 -10.59 -21.96
N TRP A 343 21.74 -9.78 -22.57
CA TRP A 343 22.11 -8.48 -22.02
C TRP A 343 20.94 -7.49 -22.00
N LEU A 344 19.99 -7.62 -22.93
CA LEU A 344 18.79 -6.78 -22.97
C LEU A 344 17.83 -7.18 -21.85
N ILE A 345 17.67 -8.49 -21.61
CA ILE A 345 16.91 -9.01 -20.46
C ILE A 345 17.54 -8.51 -19.15
N LEU A 346 18.87 -8.54 -19.05
CA LEU A 346 19.60 -8.03 -17.88
C LEU A 346 19.36 -6.52 -17.70
N LEU A 347 19.38 -5.73 -18.77
CA LEU A 347 19.10 -4.30 -18.73
C LEU A 347 17.71 -4.00 -18.14
N GLY A 348 16.68 -4.70 -18.62
CA GLY A 348 15.32 -4.54 -18.09
C GLY A 348 15.22 -4.97 -16.63
N SER A 349 15.80 -6.12 -16.29
CA SER A 349 15.74 -6.68 -14.93
C SER A 349 16.45 -5.77 -13.91
N VAL A 350 17.65 -5.27 -14.25
CA VAL A 350 18.39 -4.32 -13.41
C VAL A 350 17.67 -2.98 -13.36
N GLY A 351 17.11 -2.51 -14.48
CA GLY A 351 16.35 -1.26 -14.54
C GLY A 351 15.19 -1.26 -13.54
N ILE A 352 14.38 -2.31 -13.54
CA ILE A 352 13.28 -2.52 -12.57
C ILE A 352 13.81 -2.45 -11.14
N ALA A 353 14.83 -3.25 -10.79
CA ALA A 353 15.39 -3.27 -9.44
C ALA A 353 15.95 -1.90 -8.99
N VAL A 354 16.59 -1.14 -9.88
CA VAL A 354 17.07 0.21 -9.57
C VAL A 354 15.90 1.17 -9.36
N GLY A 355 14.82 1.06 -10.14
CA GLY A 355 13.57 1.79 -9.96
C GLY A 355 12.98 1.60 -8.56
N VAL A 356 12.85 0.34 -8.15
CA VAL A 356 12.40 -0.07 -6.82
C VAL A 356 13.21 0.62 -5.72
N VAL A 357 14.54 0.54 -5.79
CA VAL A 357 15.43 1.04 -4.74
C VAL A 357 15.44 2.57 -4.65
N THR A 358 15.28 3.26 -5.78
CA THR A 358 15.46 4.72 -5.85
C THR A 358 14.17 5.50 -5.61
N TRP A 359 13.08 5.14 -6.29
CA TRP A 359 11.80 5.89 -6.26
C TRP A 359 10.61 5.06 -5.79
N GLY A 360 10.77 3.74 -5.71
CA GLY A 360 9.71 2.83 -5.28
C GLY A 360 9.08 3.15 -3.91
N TRP A 361 9.88 3.72 -2.99
CA TRP A 361 9.41 4.09 -1.66
C TRP A 361 8.29 5.13 -1.66
N ARG A 362 8.24 6.02 -2.67
CA ARG A 362 7.27 7.12 -2.75
C ARG A 362 5.83 6.62 -2.93
N VAL A 363 5.64 5.64 -3.80
CA VAL A 363 4.30 5.09 -4.09
C VAL A 363 3.88 4.08 -3.02
N MET A 364 4.85 3.34 -2.44
CA MET A 364 4.58 2.39 -1.35
C MET A 364 3.97 3.06 -0.11
N GLU A 365 4.42 4.27 0.24
CA GLU A 365 3.92 5.01 1.40
C GLU A 365 2.44 5.44 1.24
N THR A 366 2.04 5.79 0.01
CA THR A 366 0.67 6.22 -0.31
C THR A 366 -0.33 5.07 -0.37
N ILE A 367 0.04 3.92 -0.94
CA ILE A 367 -0.86 2.76 -1.08
C ILE A 367 -1.07 2.02 0.24
N GLY A 368 0.00 1.86 1.03
CA GLY A 368 -0.03 1.09 2.28
C GLY A 368 -0.92 1.68 3.36
N THR A 369 -1.25 2.97 3.28
CA THR A 369 -2.02 3.73 4.28
C THR A 369 -3.49 3.95 3.89
N LYS A 370 -3.85 3.86 2.60
CA LYS A 370 -5.15 4.38 2.08
C LYS A 370 -6.15 3.34 1.57
N ILE A 371 -5.78 2.06 1.37
CA ILE A 371 -6.64 1.11 0.66
C ILE A 371 -7.60 0.32 1.59
N THR A 372 -7.16 -0.10 2.78
CA THR A 372 -7.98 -0.69 3.87
C THR A 372 -7.07 -1.01 5.07
N ASP A 373 -7.62 -1.18 6.28
CA ASP A 373 -6.90 -1.83 7.38
C ASP A 373 -6.63 -3.31 7.02
N ILE A 374 -5.45 -3.59 6.47
CA ILE A 374 -5.02 -4.92 6.05
C ILE A 374 -4.26 -5.57 7.20
N THR A 375 -4.82 -6.64 7.78
CA THR A 375 -4.09 -7.53 8.70
C THR A 375 -3.20 -8.51 7.93
N PRO A 376 -2.13 -9.07 8.52
CA PRO A 376 -1.28 -10.04 7.84
C PRO A 376 -1.99 -11.23 7.21
N THR A 377 -3.04 -11.78 7.87
CA THR A 377 -3.90 -12.83 7.30
C THR A 377 -4.59 -12.43 6.00
N ARG A 378 -5.08 -11.19 5.95
CA ARG A 378 -5.74 -10.59 4.78
C ARG A 378 -4.73 -10.29 3.68
N GLY A 379 -3.58 -9.73 4.07
CA GLY A 379 -2.47 -9.44 3.17
C GLY A 379 -1.96 -10.70 2.46
N PHE A 380 -1.70 -11.77 3.23
CA PHE A 380 -1.34 -13.08 2.68
C PHE A 380 -2.35 -13.58 1.63
N ALA A 381 -3.64 -13.53 1.93
CA ALA A 381 -4.68 -14.01 1.00
C ALA A 381 -4.77 -13.15 -0.26
N ALA A 382 -4.67 -11.82 -0.13
CA ALA A 382 -4.68 -10.89 -1.26
C ALA A 382 -3.45 -11.08 -2.16
N GLU A 383 -2.25 -11.16 -1.57
CA GLU A 383 -0.99 -11.37 -2.28
C GLU A 383 -0.97 -12.75 -2.97
N PHE A 384 -1.43 -13.80 -2.29
CA PHE A 384 -1.52 -15.15 -2.87
C PHE A 384 -2.46 -15.19 -4.09
N GLY A 385 -3.65 -14.60 -3.97
CA GLY A 385 -4.62 -14.52 -5.06
C GLY A 385 -4.09 -13.71 -6.24
N ALA A 386 -3.42 -12.59 -5.95
CA ALA A 386 -2.85 -11.70 -6.96
C ALA A 386 -1.70 -12.36 -7.72
N ALA A 387 -0.68 -12.85 -7.01
CA ALA A 387 0.50 -13.48 -7.61
C ALA A 387 0.14 -14.71 -8.45
N THR A 388 -0.75 -15.56 -7.93
CA THR A 388 -1.20 -16.76 -8.65
C THR A 388 -1.94 -16.39 -9.93
N THR A 389 -2.77 -15.34 -9.88
CA THR A 389 -3.44 -14.83 -11.08
C THR A 389 -2.44 -14.29 -12.09
N ILE A 390 -1.53 -13.41 -11.67
CA ILE A 390 -0.52 -12.83 -12.56
C ILE A 390 0.27 -13.94 -13.26
N LEU A 391 0.78 -14.92 -12.51
CA LEU A 391 1.54 -16.02 -13.10
C LEU A 391 0.71 -16.87 -14.06
N ILE A 392 -0.54 -17.22 -13.74
CA ILE A 392 -1.41 -17.97 -14.67
C ILE A 392 -1.52 -17.25 -16.01
N PHE A 393 -1.72 -15.93 -16.01
CA PHE A 393 -1.80 -15.15 -17.24
C PHE A 393 -0.45 -15.01 -17.96
N SER A 394 0.66 -15.01 -17.22
CA SER A 394 2.02 -14.98 -17.79
C SER A 394 2.49 -16.32 -18.38
N MET A 395 1.78 -17.42 -18.14
CA MET A 395 2.16 -18.75 -18.62
C MET A 395 1.93 -18.92 -20.13
N PRO A 396 2.67 -19.82 -20.82
CA PRO A 396 2.64 -19.95 -22.28
C PRO A 396 1.27 -20.18 -22.93
N PHE A 397 0.33 -20.79 -22.21
CA PHE A 397 -1.01 -21.08 -22.73
C PHE A 397 -1.94 -19.87 -22.80
N LEU A 398 -1.69 -18.83 -22.00
CA LEU A 398 -2.39 -17.54 -22.10
C LEU A 398 -1.46 -16.48 -22.71
N ALA A 399 -0.26 -16.33 -22.16
CA ALA A 399 0.76 -15.39 -22.59
C ALA A 399 0.23 -13.96 -22.78
N VAL A 400 -0.72 -13.53 -21.94
CA VAL A 400 -1.38 -12.22 -22.09
C VAL A 400 -0.77 -11.24 -21.09
N PRO A 401 -0.32 -10.05 -21.53
CA PRO A 401 0.11 -9.00 -20.62
C PRO A 401 -1.07 -8.50 -19.78
N VAL A 402 -1.00 -8.73 -18.47
CA VAL A 402 -2.01 -8.26 -17.51
C VAL A 402 -1.57 -7.01 -16.77
N SER A 403 -2.53 -6.36 -16.11
CA SER A 403 -2.25 -5.30 -15.15
C SER A 403 -2.12 -5.90 -13.74
N THR A 404 -0.91 -5.85 -13.21
CA THR A 404 -0.56 -6.32 -11.87
C THR A 404 -1.27 -5.48 -10.80
N THR A 405 -1.31 -4.15 -10.99
CA THR A 405 -2.08 -3.19 -10.17
C THR A 405 -3.55 -3.61 -10.04
N HIS A 406 -4.23 -3.92 -11.16
CA HIS A 406 -5.66 -4.24 -11.11
C HIS A 406 -5.89 -5.59 -10.44
N THR A 407 -5.00 -6.55 -10.70
CA THR A 407 -5.10 -7.89 -10.14
C THR A 407 -4.98 -7.85 -8.62
N LEU A 408 -4.06 -7.04 -8.09
CA LEU A 408 -3.93 -6.84 -6.65
C LEU A 408 -5.15 -6.12 -6.07
N VAL A 409 -5.59 -5.02 -6.68
CA VAL A 409 -6.78 -4.28 -6.21
C VAL A 409 -8.00 -5.19 -6.18
N GLY A 410 -8.23 -6.00 -7.22
CA GLY A 410 -9.29 -7.00 -7.24
C GLY A 410 -9.14 -8.04 -6.12
N SER A 411 -7.92 -8.48 -5.84
CA SER A 411 -7.61 -9.40 -4.74
C SER A 411 -7.91 -8.79 -3.36
N VAL A 412 -7.52 -7.54 -3.13
CA VAL A 412 -7.81 -6.80 -1.89
C VAL A 412 -9.33 -6.63 -1.70
N VAL A 413 -10.05 -6.27 -2.76
CA VAL A 413 -11.53 -6.20 -2.75
C VAL A 413 -12.13 -7.56 -2.40
N GLY A 414 -11.62 -8.64 -3.00
CA GLY A 414 -12.05 -10.01 -2.70
C GLY A 414 -11.91 -10.38 -1.22
N VAL A 415 -10.77 -10.04 -0.61
CA VAL A 415 -10.55 -10.26 0.84
C VAL A 415 -11.47 -9.36 1.68
N GLY A 416 -11.66 -8.11 1.28
CA GLY A 416 -12.59 -7.18 1.93
C GLY A 416 -14.02 -7.73 1.96
N LEU A 417 -14.50 -8.24 0.83
CA LEU A 417 -15.81 -8.88 0.68
C LEU A 417 -15.95 -10.15 1.55
N ALA A 418 -14.89 -10.95 1.67
CA ALA A 418 -14.87 -12.12 2.55
C ALA A 418 -14.99 -11.74 4.05
N GLY A 419 -14.56 -10.53 4.40
CA GLY A 419 -14.76 -9.92 5.72
C GLY A 419 -16.14 -9.25 5.90
N GLY A 420 -16.95 -9.11 4.84
CA GLY A 420 -18.26 -8.46 4.83
C GLY A 420 -18.29 -7.21 3.94
N ALA A 421 -19.34 -7.07 3.12
CA ALA A 421 -19.44 -6.04 2.07
C ALA A 421 -19.42 -4.58 2.57
N LYS A 422 -19.75 -4.33 3.84
CA LYS A 422 -19.66 -2.99 4.47
C LYS A 422 -18.21 -2.52 4.67
N ASN A 423 -17.23 -3.41 4.57
CA ASN A 423 -15.80 -3.10 4.79
C ASN A 423 -15.06 -2.68 3.51
N VAL A 424 -15.77 -2.51 2.38
CA VAL A 424 -15.16 -2.16 1.09
C VAL A 424 -15.72 -0.83 0.61
N ASP A 425 -14.86 0.17 0.47
CA ASP A 425 -15.23 1.43 -0.17
C ASP A 425 -15.09 1.33 -1.70
N PHE A 426 -16.22 1.11 -2.36
CA PHE A 426 -16.28 1.03 -3.82
C PHE A 426 -16.00 2.37 -4.53
N ARG A 427 -16.04 3.51 -3.84
CA ARG A 427 -15.75 4.82 -4.45
C ARG A 427 -14.26 4.97 -4.72
N VAL A 428 -13.40 4.54 -3.79
CA VAL A 428 -11.94 4.50 -3.98
C VAL A 428 -11.60 3.62 -5.17
N PHE A 429 -12.23 2.45 -5.28
CA PHE A 429 -12.08 1.58 -6.43
C PHE A 429 -12.50 2.24 -7.75
N GLY A 430 -13.63 2.96 -7.76
CA GLY A 430 -14.10 3.70 -8.93
C GLY A 430 -13.12 4.78 -9.40
N LYS A 431 -12.50 5.51 -8.46
CA LYS A 431 -11.47 6.51 -8.76
C LYS A 431 -10.21 5.87 -9.35
N ILE A 432 -9.76 4.76 -8.77
CA ILE A 432 -8.63 3.98 -9.28
C ILE A 432 -8.94 3.42 -10.69
N ALA A 433 -10.14 2.90 -10.92
CA ALA A 433 -10.56 2.42 -12.23
C ALA A 433 -10.58 3.53 -13.30
N ALA A 434 -10.94 4.76 -12.92
CA ALA A 434 -10.90 5.91 -13.82
C ALA A 434 -9.47 6.28 -14.24
N SER A 435 -8.49 6.21 -13.32
CA SER A 435 -7.08 6.49 -13.65
C SER A 435 -6.50 5.46 -14.63
N TRP A 436 -6.96 4.20 -14.54
CA TRP A 436 -6.59 3.13 -15.47
C TRP A 436 -7.08 3.41 -16.89
N VAL A 437 -8.35 3.80 -17.03
CA VAL A 437 -8.93 4.17 -18.34
C VAL A 437 -8.23 5.41 -18.90
N ALA A 438 -7.87 6.38 -18.07
CA ALA A 438 -7.16 7.59 -18.49
C ALA A 438 -5.71 7.33 -18.96
N SER A 439 -5.07 6.26 -18.48
CA SER A 439 -3.68 5.93 -18.82
C SER A 439 -3.51 5.52 -20.29
N LEU A 440 -4.51 4.88 -20.89
CA LEU A 440 -4.51 4.47 -22.30
C LEU A 440 -4.43 5.66 -23.27
N PRO A 441 -5.37 6.64 -23.25
CA PRO A 441 -5.32 7.79 -24.14
C PRO A 441 -4.14 8.71 -23.80
N ALA A 442 -3.74 8.85 -22.54
CA ALA A 442 -2.58 9.67 -22.16
C ALA A 442 -1.28 9.15 -22.80
N ALA A 443 -1.00 7.86 -22.65
CA ALA A 443 0.19 7.25 -23.25
C ALA A 443 0.07 7.15 -24.79
N GLY A 444 -1.11 6.81 -25.32
CA GLY A 444 -1.35 6.75 -26.76
C GLY A 444 -1.16 8.10 -27.45
N PHE A 445 -1.74 9.17 -26.92
CA PHE A 445 -1.56 10.52 -27.46
C PHE A 445 -0.12 11.00 -27.34
N GLY A 446 0.54 10.72 -26.21
CA GLY A 446 1.96 11.02 -26.03
C GLY A 446 2.83 10.31 -27.07
N ALA A 447 2.56 9.03 -27.34
CA ALA A 447 3.31 8.22 -28.30
C ALA A 447 3.11 8.74 -29.73
N VAL A 448 1.88 9.07 -30.12
CA VAL A 448 1.57 9.71 -31.41
C VAL A 448 2.31 11.03 -31.56
N THR A 449 2.28 11.88 -30.53
CA THR A 449 2.94 13.20 -30.55
C THR A 449 4.44 13.06 -30.74
N LEU A 450 5.08 12.15 -29.99
CA LEU A 450 6.51 11.89 -30.10
C LEU A 450 6.87 11.29 -31.46
N TYR A 451 6.10 10.32 -31.95
CA TYR A 451 6.33 9.69 -33.25
C TYR A 451 6.23 10.72 -34.39
N VAL A 452 5.19 11.54 -34.41
CA VAL A 452 5.01 12.60 -35.41
C VAL A 452 6.12 13.65 -35.33
N ALA A 453 6.57 14.01 -34.12
CA ALA A 453 7.68 14.94 -33.94
C ALA A 453 9.02 14.39 -34.48
N MET A 454 9.25 13.07 -34.33
CA MET A 454 10.42 12.39 -34.89
C MET A 454 10.32 12.24 -36.41
N GLY A 455 9.11 12.07 -36.97
CA GLY A 455 8.86 11.99 -38.41
C GLY A 455 9.76 10.95 -39.13
N SER A 456 10.03 9.83 -38.44
CA SER A 456 10.88 8.73 -38.89
C SER A 456 12.28 9.12 -39.38
N ASP A 457 12.78 10.25 -38.87
CA ASP A 457 14.11 10.78 -39.18
C ASP A 457 15.05 10.54 -37.98
N PRO A 458 16.14 9.77 -38.17
CA PRO A 458 17.14 9.54 -37.13
C PRO A 458 17.69 10.82 -36.50
N LEU A 459 17.87 11.90 -37.28
CA LEU A 459 18.39 13.18 -36.78
C LEU A 459 17.38 13.85 -35.85
N LYS A 460 16.09 13.80 -36.18
CA LYS A 460 15.04 14.37 -35.34
C LYS A 460 14.90 13.58 -34.04
N LEU A 461 14.99 12.25 -34.07
CA LEU A 461 14.99 11.45 -32.84
C LEU A 461 16.14 11.83 -31.90
N ILE A 462 17.34 12.04 -32.43
CA ILE A 462 18.53 12.44 -31.64
C ILE A 462 18.32 13.79 -30.96
N VAL A 463 17.44 14.65 -31.47
CA VAL A 463 17.09 15.94 -30.86
C VAL A 463 15.90 15.81 -29.91
N VAL A 464 14.83 15.15 -30.35
CA VAL A 464 13.55 15.05 -29.63
C VAL A 464 13.68 14.26 -28.33
N LEU A 465 14.40 13.14 -28.32
CA LEU A 465 14.54 12.32 -27.11
C LEU A 465 15.30 13.04 -25.98
N PRO A 466 16.49 13.62 -26.20
CA PRO A 466 17.16 14.41 -25.16
C PRO A 466 16.32 15.59 -24.65
N ILE A 467 15.61 16.30 -25.54
CA ILE A 467 14.69 17.37 -25.13
C ILE A 467 13.59 16.81 -24.23
N SER A 468 13.02 15.66 -24.57
CA SER A 468 11.99 15.01 -23.76
C SER A 468 12.54 14.63 -22.37
N PHE A 469 13.75 14.08 -22.29
CA PHE A 469 14.41 13.82 -21.01
C PHE A 469 14.67 15.09 -20.20
N LEU A 470 15.14 16.17 -20.84
CA LEU A 470 15.36 17.46 -20.19
C LEU A 470 14.06 18.08 -19.67
N LEU A 471 12.97 17.97 -20.44
CA LEU A 471 11.64 18.43 -20.05
C LEU A 471 11.16 17.68 -18.80
N VAL A 472 11.27 16.35 -18.80
CA VAL A 472 10.95 15.53 -17.62
C VAL A 472 11.79 15.97 -16.42
N GLY A 473 13.10 16.08 -16.59
CA GLY A 473 14.01 16.52 -15.52
C GLY A 473 13.65 17.92 -14.98
N TYR A 474 13.29 18.84 -15.88
CA TYR A 474 12.83 20.18 -15.51
C TYR A 474 11.51 20.14 -14.73
N VAL A 475 10.53 19.33 -15.16
CA VAL A 475 9.25 19.17 -14.46
C VAL A 475 9.46 18.58 -13.07
N ILE A 476 10.30 17.54 -12.94
CA ILE A 476 10.65 16.94 -11.64
C ILE A 476 11.32 17.98 -10.73
N TRP A 477 12.29 18.74 -11.26
CA TRP A 477 13.00 19.75 -10.49
C TRP A 477 12.09 20.88 -10.03
N LYS A 478 11.24 21.40 -10.93
CA LYS A 478 10.30 22.48 -10.63
C LYS A 478 9.24 22.08 -9.61
N THR A 479 8.83 20.81 -9.60
CA THR A 479 7.81 20.28 -8.69
C THR A 479 8.41 19.69 -7.41
N SER A 480 9.70 19.89 -7.13
CA SER A 480 10.38 19.28 -5.97
C SER A 480 9.92 19.82 -4.60
N GLY A 481 9.16 20.93 -4.55
CA GLY A 481 8.65 21.54 -3.31
C GLY A 481 7.17 21.30 -2.99
N ASP A 482 6.36 20.88 -3.97
CA ASP A 482 4.91 20.66 -3.82
C ASP A 482 4.61 19.16 -3.98
N GLU A 483 4.71 18.39 -2.90
CA GLU A 483 4.19 17.01 -2.88
C GLU A 483 2.67 17.06 -2.67
N ILE A 484 1.95 17.45 -3.71
CA ILE A 484 0.50 17.33 -3.74
C ILE A 484 0.21 15.89 -4.19
N PHE A 485 -0.19 15.04 -3.26
CA PHE A 485 -0.87 13.80 -3.63
C PHE A 485 -2.15 14.22 -4.35
N VAL A 486 -2.22 14.00 -5.66
CA VAL A 486 -3.38 14.40 -6.48
C VAL A 486 -4.66 13.75 -5.97
N GLU A 487 -4.56 12.64 -5.25
CA GLU A 487 -5.68 12.01 -4.54
C GLU A 487 -6.20 12.84 -3.37
N ASP A 488 -5.32 13.53 -2.63
CA ASP A 488 -5.69 14.44 -1.55
C ASP A 488 -6.25 15.74 -2.16
N ALA A 489 -5.70 16.22 -3.28
CA ALA A 489 -6.27 17.35 -4.03
C ALA A 489 -7.58 17.00 -4.76
N LEU A 490 -7.80 15.75 -5.18
CA LEU A 490 -9.07 15.25 -5.74
C LEU A 490 -10.08 14.88 -4.64
N ALA A 491 -9.61 14.60 -3.42
CA ALA A 491 -10.44 14.54 -2.23
C ALA A 491 -10.91 15.95 -1.84
N ASP A 492 -10.00 16.93 -1.86
CA ASP A 492 -10.29 18.34 -1.57
C ASP A 492 -11.10 19.03 -2.68
N ALA A 493 -10.85 18.72 -3.96
CA ALA A 493 -11.65 19.23 -5.09
C ALA A 493 -13.03 18.59 -5.18
N GLY A 494 -13.25 17.50 -4.43
CA GLY A 494 -14.54 16.86 -4.21
C GLY A 494 -15.16 17.19 -2.85
N ALA A 495 -14.71 18.25 -2.18
CA ALA A 495 -15.20 18.68 -0.88
C ALA A 495 -16.67 19.14 -0.94
N ASP A 496 -17.56 18.17 -1.00
CA ASP A 496 -18.71 18.12 -0.10
C ASP A 496 -18.21 17.33 1.11
N SER A 497 -18.26 17.94 2.29
CA SER A 497 -17.81 17.41 3.58
C SER A 497 -18.67 16.22 4.04
N GLY A 498 -18.62 15.13 3.28
CA GLY A 498 -19.35 13.89 3.50
C GLY A 498 -18.44 12.80 4.06
N LYS A 499 -18.25 12.82 5.38
CA LYS A 499 -17.89 11.70 6.27
C LYS A 499 -17.21 10.49 5.60
N TYR A 500 -15.87 10.46 5.62
CA TYR A 500 -15.19 9.19 5.88
C TYR A 500 -15.61 8.72 7.27
N ASP A 501 -15.87 7.43 7.46
CA ASP A 501 -16.11 6.91 8.81
C ASP A 501 -14.79 7.03 9.59
N PRO A 502 -14.72 7.91 10.60
CA PRO A 502 -13.46 8.20 11.29
C PRO A 502 -12.87 6.92 11.91
N THR A 503 -11.56 6.77 11.87
CA THR A 503 -10.87 5.60 12.48
C THR A 503 -11.16 5.54 13.99
N VAL A 504 -10.92 4.39 14.62
CA VAL A 504 -11.17 4.25 16.06
C VAL A 504 -10.31 5.23 16.88
N PHE A 505 -9.05 5.45 16.48
CA PHE A 505 -8.18 6.42 17.15
C PHE A 505 -8.50 7.88 16.78
N GLU A 506 -9.05 8.14 15.59
CA GLU A 506 -9.62 9.46 15.27
C GLU A 506 -10.83 9.76 16.17
N LEU A 507 -11.77 8.82 16.31
CA LEU A 507 -12.91 8.98 17.23
C LEU A 507 -12.46 9.12 18.69
N PHE A 508 -11.43 8.39 19.10
CA PHE A 508 -10.84 8.50 20.44
C PHE A 508 -10.21 9.87 20.68
N HIS A 509 -9.57 10.45 19.66
CA HIS A 509 -9.06 11.82 19.69
C HIS A 509 -10.18 12.86 19.66
N THR A 510 -11.22 12.69 18.84
CA THR A 510 -12.42 13.55 18.85
C THR A 510 -13.13 13.53 20.21
N HIS A 511 -13.13 12.38 20.89
CA HIS A 511 -13.60 12.31 22.28
C HIS A 511 -12.70 13.13 23.22
N ALA A 512 -11.39 13.18 22.99
CA ALA A 512 -10.45 13.96 23.83
C ALA A 512 -10.64 15.47 23.60
N GLU A 513 -10.88 15.90 22.37
CA GLU A 513 -11.23 17.29 22.04
C GLU A 513 -12.52 17.72 22.76
N ALA A 514 -13.55 16.86 22.78
CA ALA A 514 -14.80 17.13 23.51
C ALA A 514 -14.60 17.17 25.03
N VAL A 515 -13.71 16.32 25.56
CA VAL A 515 -13.32 16.34 26.99
C VAL A 515 -12.59 17.65 27.32
N GLU A 516 -11.65 18.10 26.48
CA GLU A 516 -10.95 19.38 26.68
C GLU A 516 -11.92 20.57 26.58
N GLU A 517 -12.85 20.55 25.62
CA GLU A 517 -13.94 21.54 25.48
C GLU A 517 -14.76 21.63 26.79
N THR A 518 -15.09 20.48 27.40
CA THR A 518 -15.78 20.42 28.69
C THR A 518 -14.97 21.09 29.81
N VAL A 519 -13.66 20.82 29.89
CA VAL A 519 -12.76 21.44 30.88
C VAL A 519 -12.62 22.95 30.64
N ASN A 520 -12.62 23.41 29.38
CA ASN A 520 -12.57 24.84 29.04
C ASN A 520 -13.84 25.60 29.46
N HIS A 521 -15.02 25.00 29.29
CA HIS A 521 -16.27 25.55 29.83
C HIS A 521 -16.27 25.58 31.36
N MET A 522 -15.79 24.50 32.00
CA MET A 522 -15.61 24.46 33.47
C MET A 522 -14.70 25.59 33.96
N LEU A 523 -13.56 25.84 33.31
CA LEU A 523 -12.66 26.95 33.66
C LEU A 523 -13.38 28.30 33.60
N THR A 524 -14.17 28.51 32.55
CA THR A 524 -14.93 29.76 32.36
C THR A 524 -16.00 29.92 33.44
N ALA A 525 -16.69 28.85 33.80
CA ALA A 525 -17.64 28.81 34.91
C ALA A 525 -16.97 29.17 36.25
N VAL A 526 -15.82 28.55 36.57
CA VAL A 526 -15.05 28.85 37.78
C VAL A 526 -14.63 30.32 37.83
N LYS A 527 -14.14 30.87 36.72
CA LYS A 527 -13.74 32.28 36.62
C LYS A 527 -14.91 33.23 36.90
N LYS A 528 -16.07 32.99 36.28
CA LYS A 528 -17.28 33.80 36.54
C LYS A 528 -17.74 33.69 37.99
N SER A 529 -17.84 32.48 38.53
CA SER A 529 -18.23 32.24 39.93
C SER A 529 -17.27 32.89 40.92
N ALA A 530 -15.96 32.86 40.66
CA ALA A 530 -14.95 33.48 41.51
C ALA A 530 -15.01 35.02 41.44
N SER A 531 -15.37 35.60 40.29
CA SER A 531 -15.63 37.03 40.14
C SER A 531 -16.95 37.49 40.78
N GLY A 532 -17.82 36.56 41.20
CA GLY A 532 -19.16 36.85 41.71
C GLY A 532 -20.17 37.19 40.60
N GLU A 533 -19.87 36.78 39.36
CA GLU A 533 -20.78 36.89 38.22
C GLU A 533 -21.67 35.64 38.11
N ASP A 534 -22.79 35.76 37.39
CA ASP A 534 -23.67 34.62 37.09
C ASP A 534 -22.98 33.65 36.11
N ALA A 535 -22.69 32.45 36.59
CA ALA A 535 -22.03 31.39 35.82
C ALA A 535 -23.02 30.38 35.21
N SER A 536 -24.33 30.58 35.33
CA SER A 536 -25.35 29.60 34.93
C SER A 536 -25.24 29.17 33.46
N GLU A 537 -24.91 30.09 32.56
CA GLU A 537 -24.73 29.80 31.13
C GLU A 537 -23.52 28.88 30.88
N GLU A 538 -22.39 29.13 31.56
CA GLU A 538 -21.17 28.33 31.40
C GLU A 538 -21.30 26.96 32.07
N ILE A 539 -22.05 26.87 33.17
CA ILE A 539 -22.37 25.60 33.82
C ILE A 539 -23.20 24.74 32.85
N ASN A 540 -24.21 25.31 32.20
CA ASN A 540 -24.99 24.60 31.19
C ASN A 540 -24.14 24.20 29.97
N ALA A 541 -23.25 25.08 29.50
CA ALA A 541 -22.32 24.76 28.41
C ALA A 541 -21.37 23.60 28.78
N THR A 542 -20.93 23.52 30.04
CA THR A 542 -20.12 22.40 30.54
C THR A 542 -20.90 21.09 30.48
N ILE A 543 -22.18 21.10 30.90
CA ILE A 543 -23.07 19.91 30.86
C ILE A 543 -23.36 19.48 29.41
N GLU A 544 -23.60 20.44 28.50
CA GLU A 544 -23.82 20.13 27.08
C GLU A 544 -22.57 19.54 26.40
N ALA A 545 -21.38 20.03 26.76
CA ALA A 545 -20.11 19.50 26.26
C ALA A 545 -19.82 18.09 26.79
N GLU A 546 -20.12 17.80 28.06
CA GLU A 546 -20.01 16.45 28.63
C GLU A 546 -20.96 15.47 27.92
N LEU A 547 -22.21 15.87 27.67
CA LEU A 547 -23.17 15.03 26.97
C LEU A 547 -22.69 14.67 25.56
N LYS A 548 -22.08 15.64 24.86
CA LYS A 548 -21.44 15.42 23.55
C LYS A 548 -20.27 14.42 23.66
N ALA A 549 -19.46 14.49 24.71
CA ALA A 549 -18.41 13.51 24.96
C ALA A 549 -19.00 12.10 25.22
N ASP A 550 -20.06 11.98 26.03
CA ASP A 550 -20.75 10.70 26.30
C ASP A 550 -21.32 10.08 25.01
N ASP A 551 -21.92 10.88 24.12
CA ASP A 551 -22.41 10.43 22.82
C ASP A 551 -21.27 9.83 21.96
N ILE A 552 -20.10 10.48 21.93
CA ILE A 552 -18.93 9.97 21.19
C ILE A 552 -18.39 8.69 21.86
N LYS A 553 -18.34 8.63 23.18
CA LYS A 553 -17.96 7.42 23.94
C LYS A 553 -18.89 6.25 23.63
N ASN A 554 -20.19 6.48 23.57
CA ASN A 554 -21.17 5.45 23.25
C ASN A 554 -20.98 4.96 21.81
N ALA A 555 -20.73 5.86 20.85
CA ALA A 555 -20.37 5.49 19.48
C ALA A 555 -19.08 4.66 19.42
N LEU A 556 -18.06 5.00 20.21
CA LEU A 556 -16.82 4.23 20.35
C LEU A 556 -17.08 2.84 20.93
N ARG A 557 -17.88 2.71 21.99
CA ARG A 557 -18.25 1.42 22.60
C ARG A 557 -19.01 0.53 21.62
N GLU A 558 -19.93 1.08 20.84
CA GLU A 558 -20.63 0.35 19.78
C GLU A 558 -19.63 -0.15 18.71
N LYS A 559 -18.67 0.69 18.33
CA LYS A 559 -17.64 0.34 17.34
C LYS A 559 -16.73 -0.77 17.86
N VAL A 560 -16.35 -0.72 19.14
CA VAL A 560 -15.54 -1.76 19.82
C VAL A 560 -16.31 -3.08 19.96
N SER A 561 -17.58 -3.02 20.34
CA SER A 561 -18.44 -4.19 20.59
C SER A 561 -19.00 -4.82 19.30
N SER A 562 -18.97 -4.10 18.18
CA SER A 562 -19.28 -4.67 16.87
C SER A 562 -18.32 -5.84 16.56
N LYS A 563 -18.83 -6.93 15.97
CA LYS A 563 -18.01 -8.11 15.57
C LYS A 563 -16.94 -7.69 14.56
N GLY A 564 -15.80 -7.20 15.02
CA GLY A 564 -14.83 -6.56 14.12
C GLY A 564 -13.65 -5.82 14.77
N TRP A 565 -13.42 -5.90 16.08
CA TRP A 565 -12.21 -5.35 16.70
C TRP A 565 -10.94 -5.95 16.06
N LYS A 566 -10.15 -5.12 15.37
CA LYS A 566 -9.01 -5.53 14.54
C LYS A 566 -7.77 -4.68 14.78
N LEU A 567 -7.70 -4.01 15.92
CA LEU A 567 -6.55 -3.21 16.31
C LEU A 567 -5.52 -4.07 17.03
N LEU A 568 -4.28 -3.58 17.04
CA LEU A 568 -3.17 -4.20 17.77
C LEU A 568 -3.31 -4.05 19.30
N ILE A 569 -4.14 -3.12 19.78
CA ILE A 569 -4.49 -2.95 21.20
C ILE A 569 -5.70 -3.83 21.50
N ASP A 570 -5.73 -4.44 22.68
CA ASP A 570 -6.87 -5.25 23.11
C ASP A 570 -8.13 -4.39 23.32
N SER A 571 -9.32 -4.97 23.10
CA SER A 571 -10.57 -4.23 23.26
C SER A 571 -10.80 -3.81 24.70
N ASP A 572 -10.41 -4.62 25.67
CA ASP A 572 -10.57 -4.31 27.10
C ASP A 572 -9.57 -3.22 27.52
N GLU A 573 -8.33 -3.27 27.00
CA GLU A 573 -7.34 -2.20 27.20
C GLU A 573 -7.81 -0.87 26.60
N PHE A 574 -8.40 -0.90 25.41
CA PHE A 574 -8.94 0.31 24.77
C PHE A 574 -10.17 0.85 25.52
N LEU A 575 -11.10 -0.02 25.94
CA LEU A 575 -12.25 0.40 26.74
C LEU A 575 -11.82 0.94 28.10
N TYR A 576 -10.73 0.41 28.66
CA TYR A 576 -10.11 0.96 29.87
C TYR A 576 -9.56 2.37 29.61
N MET A 577 -8.78 2.59 28.54
CA MET A 577 -8.32 3.93 28.15
C MET A 577 -9.49 4.91 27.94
N LEU A 578 -10.53 4.49 27.21
CA LEU A 578 -11.74 5.27 26.97
C LEU A 578 -12.45 5.62 28.27
N GLY A 579 -12.59 4.66 29.17
CA GLY A 579 -13.15 4.89 30.49
C GLY A 579 -12.32 5.89 31.31
N ARG A 580 -10.98 5.90 31.19
CA ARG A 580 -10.14 6.89 31.90
C ARG A 580 -10.29 8.30 31.34
N GLN A 581 -10.33 8.43 30.02
CA GLN A 581 -10.53 9.72 29.36
C GLN A 581 -11.88 10.35 29.69
N ASP A 582 -12.94 9.53 29.70
CA ASP A 582 -14.30 9.93 30.04
C ASP A 582 -14.42 10.54 31.46
N ARG A 583 -13.68 9.98 32.42
CA ARG A 583 -13.69 10.45 33.81
C ARG A 583 -13.25 11.91 33.95
N ILE A 584 -12.42 12.41 33.03
CA ILE A 584 -11.99 13.81 33.03
C ILE A 584 -13.21 14.72 32.80
N ALA A 585 -14.07 14.41 31.82
CA ALA A 585 -15.29 15.15 31.56
C ALA A 585 -16.30 15.00 32.70
N ASP A 586 -16.50 13.79 33.23
CA ASP A 586 -17.36 13.54 34.40
C ASP A 586 -16.97 14.46 35.58
N TYR A 587 -15.68 14.54 35.91
CA TYR A 587 -15.22 15.37 37.02
C TYR A 587 -15.33 16.86 36.72
N ALA A 588 -15.11 17.28 35.47
CA ALA A 588 -15.29 18.68 35.06
C ALA A 588 -16.74 19.13 35.18
N GLN A 589 -17.70 18.28 34.79
CA GLN A 589 -19.12 18.52 35.03
C GLN A 589 -19.43 18.60 36.53
N ASN A 590 -18.89 17.69 37.35
CA ASN A 590 -19.09 17.72 38.80
C ASN A 590 -18.60 19.04 39.44
N VAL A 591 -17.52 19.63 38.94
CA VAL A 591 -17.07 20.97 39.36
C VAL A 591 -18.13 22.01 39.01
N ALA A 592 -18.61 22.04 37.77
CA ALA A 592 -19.62 23.00 37.32
C ALA A 592 -20.95 22.86 38.10
N GLU A 593 -21.40 21.63 38.36
CA GLU A 593 -22.57 21.38 39.20
C GLU A 593 -22.38 21.91 40.62
N GLN A 594 -21.19 21.71 41.21
CA GLN A 594 -20.91 22.24 42.56
C GLN A 594 -21.00 23.77 42.60
N LEU A 595 -20.52 24.48 41.58
CA LEU A 595 -20.64 25.94 41.51
C LEU A 595 -22.11 26.42 41.52
N SER A 596 -23.06 25.57 41.09
CA SER A 596 -24.49 25.89 41.14
C SER A 596 -25.10 25.78 42.55
N PHE A 597 -24.46 25.05 43.47
CA PHE A 597 -25.05 24.75 44.77
C PHE A 597 -25.00 25.95 45.72
N ARG A 598 -23.93 26.74 45.64
CA ARG A 598 -23.69 27.90 46.52
C ARG A 598 -22.65 28.82 45.90
N GLU A 599 -22.76 30.11 46.23
CA GLU A 599 -21.71 31.08 45.94
C GLU A 599 -20.38 30.70 46.63
N LEU A 600 -19.28 30.99 45.93
CA LEU A 600 -17.92 30.79 46.42
C LEU A 600 -17.56 31.80 47.53
N TYR A 601 -16.74 31.34 48.48
CA TYR A 601 -16.19 32.15 49.57
C TYR A 601 -15.68 33.51 49.08
N THR A 602 -16.05 34.58 49.79
CA THR A 602 -15.92 35.98 49.32
C THR A 602 -14.51 36.56 49.45
N ASN A 603 -13.58 35.83 50.05
CA ASN A 603 -12.19 36.28 50.19
C ASN A 603 -11.50 36.38 48.82
N GLU A 604 -10.96 37.56 48.50
CA GLU A 604 -10.34 37.86 47.20
C GLU A 604 -9.14 36.94 46.90
N GLU A 605 -8.29 36.68 47.89
CA GLU A 605 -7.12 35.82 47.71
C GLU A 605 -7.52 34.36 47.51
N ALA A 606 -8.53 33.88 48.24
CA ALA A 606 -9.07 32.53 48.05
C ALA A 606 -9.67 32.34 46.63
N ARG A 607 -10.42 33.33 46.14
CA ARG A 607 -10.97 33.33 44.77
C ARG A 607 -9.89 33.29 43.71
N LYS A 608 -8.82 34.05 43.89
CA LYS A 608 -7.66 34.04 43.00
C LYS A 608 -6.98 32.67 42.97
N MET A 609 -6.82 32.02 44.12
CA MET A 609 -6.23 30.67 44.20
C MET A 609 -7.10 29.59 43.55
N VAL A 610 -8.43 29.71 43.62
CA VAL A 610 -9.35 28.80 42.90
C VAL A 610 -9.23 28.97 41.38
N ILE A 611 -9.08 30.21 40.90
CA ILE A 611 -8.83 30.47 39.48
C ILE A 611 -7.46 29.88 39.07
N GLU A 612 -6.41 30.09 39.86
CA GLU A 612 -5.08 29.51 39.62
C GLU A 612 -5.16 27.98 39.52
N MET A 613 -5.94 27.33 40.39
CA MET A 613 -6.18 25.89 40.35
C MET A 613 -6.89 25.47 39.05
N ALA A 614 -7.98 26.15 38.68
CA ALA A 614 -8.70 25.81 37.45
C ALA A 614 -7.85 25.99 36.18
N GLU A 615 -6.96 26.99 36.15
CA GLU A 615 -6.01 27.20 35.05
C GLU A 615 -4.95 26.08 34.98
N ALA A 616 -4.45 25.62 36.13
CA ALA A 616 -3.52 24.49 36.19
C ALA A 616 -4.18 23.17 35.70
N VAL A 617 -5.44 22.95 36.07
CA VAL A 617 -6.24 21.80 35.61
C VAL A 617 -6.47 21.84 34.10
N GLN A 618 -6.88 22.99 33.56
CA GLN A 618 -7.09 23.16 32.12
C GLN A 618 -5.81 22.93 31.32
N LYS A 619 -4.67 23.45 31.79
CA LYS A 619 -3.35 23.19 31.19
C LYS A 619 -3.03 21.69 31.16
N THR A 620 -3.35 20.97 32.23
CA THR A 620 -3.14 19.52 32.32
C THR A 620 -4.00 18.77 31.30
N ALA A 621 -5.27 19.14 31.16
CA ALA A 621 -6.18 18.57 30.17
C ALA A 621 -5.75 18.86 28.72
N ALA A 622 -5.26 20.07 28.43
CA ALA A 622 -4.74 20.42 27.10
C ALA A 622 -3.49 19.58 26.73
N ILE A 623 -2.56 19.39 27.67
CA ILE A 623 -1.38 18.52 27.43
C ILE A 623 -1.81 17.05 27.25
N TYR A 624 -2.88 16.63 27.94
CA TYR A 624 -3.46 15.29 27.74
C TYR A 624 -4.07 15.14 26.35
N GLU A 625 -4.83 16.11 25.86
CA GLU A 625 -5.36 16.12 24.48
C GLU A 625 -4.23 16.01 23.45
N ASP A 626 -3.18 16.83 23.59
CA ASP A 626 -1.96 16.77 22.77
C ASP A 626 -1.33 15.36 22.77
N THR A 627 -1.39 14.67 23.93
CA THR A 627 -0.89 13.31 24.11
C THR A 627 -1.75 12.30 23.34
N VAL A 628 -3.08 12.45 23.34
CA VAL A 628 -4.01 11.62 22.58
C VAL A 628 -3.87 11.85 21.08
N LEU A 629 -3.67 13.10 20.65
CA LEU A 629 -3.35 13.45 19.27
C LEU A 629 -2.09 12.72 18.77
N HIS A 630 -1.01 12.74 19.56
CA HIS A 630 0.20 12.00 19.24
C HIS A 630 0.01 10.48 19.28
N LEU A 631 -0.86 9.96 20.15
CA LEU A 631 -1.22 8.55 20.16
C LEU A 631 -1.91 8.15 18.84
N ARG A 632 -2.85 8.96 18.35
CA ARG A 632 -3.47 8.77 17.02
C ARG A 632 -2.41 8.75 15.93
N ASP A 633 -1.53 9.73 15.88
CA ASP A 633 -0.49 9.82 14.84
C ASP A 633 0.54 8.67 14.93
N LEU A 634 0.86 8.23 16.14
CA LEU A 634 1.68 7.04 16.38
C LEU A 634 1.02 5.77 15.83
N THR A 635 -0.30 5.68 15.98
CA THR A 635 -1.07 4.53 15.48
C THR A 635 -1.14 4.54 13.96
N LEU A 636 -1.13 5.70 13.28
CA LEU A 636 -1.07 5.79 11.82
C LEU A 636 0.35 5.50 11.28
N SER A 637 1.38 5.97 11.96
CA SER A 637 2.79 5.82 11.55
C SER A 637 3.43 4.46 11.86
N GLY A 638 2.69 3.53 12.47
CA GLY A 638 3.15 2.16 12.70
C GLY A 638 4.02 1.95 13.94
N TYR A 639 3.80 2.72 15.02
CA TYR A 639 4.52 2.57 16.29
C TYR A 639 6.04 2.74 16.19
N THR A 640 6.51 3.76 15.46
CA THR A 640 7.94 4.02 15.31
C THR A 640 8.62 4.27 16.67
N LYS A 641 9.91 3.92 16.78
CA LYS A 641 10.70 4.17 18.01
C LYS A 641 10.74 5.65 18.39
N LYS A 642 10.78 6.54 17.39
CA LYS A 642 10.76 7.99 17.58
C LYS A 642 9.41 8.43 18.17
N GLY A 643 8.31 8.04 17.53
CA GLY A 643 6.97 8.39 18.00
C GLY A 643 6.64 7.81 19.39
N ARG A 644 7.13 6.61 19.74
CA ARG A 644 7.01 6.08 21.13
C ARG A 644 7.81 6.90 22.14
N THR A 645 8.96 7.43 21.73
CA THR A 645 9.78 8.29 22.61
C THR A 645 9.10 9.64 22.84
N GLU A 646 8.51 10.22 21.79
CA GLU A 646 7.74 11.46 21.86
C GLU A 646 6.47 11.26 22.71
N LEU A 647 5.72 10.17 22.51
CA LEU A 647 4.55 9.84 23.34
C LEU A 647 4.93 9.68 24.82
N ARG A 648 6.06 9.03 25.13
CA ARG A 648 6.57 8.92 26.51
C ARG A 648 6.88 10.28 27.14
N GLU A 649 7.45 11.19 26.35
CA GLU A 649 7.77 12.54 26.81
C GLU A 649 6.50 13.34 27.10
N LEU A 650 5.46 13.19 26.27
CA LEU A 650 4.15 13.80 26.49
C LEU A 650 3.45 13.25 27.74
N ILE A 651 3.44 11.93 27.94
CA ILE A 651 2.93 11.33 29.20
C ILE A 651 3.67 11.92 30.40
N HIS A 652 5.00 12.03 30.33
CA HIS A 652 5.77 12.65 31.41
C HIS A 652 5.39 14.12 31.65
N ARG A 653 5.08 14.88 30.58
CA ARG A 653 4.61 16.27 30.69
C ARG A 653 3.23 16.37 31.34
N VAL A 654 2.32 15.42 31.10
CA VAL A 654 1.03 15.36 31.81
C VAL A 654 1.26 15.19 33.30
N ASN A 655 2.11 14.23 33.71
CA ASN A 655 2.39 13.98 35.13
C ASN A 655 3.10 15.17 35.80
N LEU A 656 3.94 15.92 35.07
CA LEU A 656 4.52 17.15 35.60
C LEU A 656 3.48 18.25 35.79
N ALA A 657 2.51 18.37 34.88
CA ALA A 657 1.44 19.37 34.96
C ALA A 657 0.43 19.04 36.08
N GLU A 658 0.09 17.77 36.26
CA GLU A 658 -0.70 17.30 37.39
C GLU A 658 0.02 17.61 38.72
N HIS A 659 1.32 17.31 38.84
CA HIS A 659 2.09 17.68 40.03
C HIS A 659 2.11 19.19 40.31
N GLU A 660 2.14 20.03 39.27
CA GLU A 660 2.00 21.48 39.43
C GLU A 660 0.61 21.85 39.97
N ALA A 661 -0.46 21.20 39.52
CA ALA A 661 -1.82 21.41 40.00
C ALA A 661 -1.97 21.00 41.49
N ASP A 662 -1.38 19.86 41.88
CA ASP A 662 -1.29 19.35 43.25
C ASP A 662 -0.72 20.40 44.23
N LEU A 663 0.35 21.09 43.81
CA LEU A 663 0.99 22.15 44.60
C LEU A 663 0.11 23.39 44.74
N VAL A 664 -0.73 23.67 43.74
CA VAL A 664 -1.70 24.76 43.78
C VAL A 664 -2.88 24.39 44.68
N GLU A 665 -3.42 23.16 44.58
CA GLU A 665 -4.46 22.63 45.45
C GLU A 665 -4.05 22.76 46.91
N SER A 666 -2.89 22.22 47.28
CA SER A 666 -2.44 22.16 48.67
C SER A 666 -2.35 23.56 49.30
N ARG A 667 -1.88 24.52 48.51
CA ARG A 667 -1.77 25.93 48.91
C ARG A 667 -3.15 26.57 49.06
N ALA A 668 -4.02 26.40 48.06
CA ALA A 668 -5.36 26.98 48.02
C ALA A 668 -6.24 26.42 49.13
N ALA A 669 -6.28 25.09 49.26
CA ALA A 669 -6.99 24.35 50.30
C ALA A 669 -6.56 24.77 51.70
N GLY A 670 -5.24 24.82 51.94
CA GLY A 670 -4.69 25.25 53.23
C GLY A 670 -5.06 26.69 53.58
N PHE A 671 -5.09 27.59 52.59
CA PHE A 671 -5.51 28.97 52.79
C PHE A 671 -7.00 29.08 53.12
N VAL A 672 -7.87 28.46 52.30
CA VAL A 672 -9.32 28.47 52.50
C VAL A 672 -9.71 27.90 53.86
N PHE A 673 -9.08 26.80 54.28
CA PHE A 673 -9.37 26.18 55.57
C PHE A 673 -8.91 27.02 56.77
N ARG A 674 -7.82 27.77 56.64
CA ARG A 674 -7.27 28.60 57.71
C ARG A 674 -8.02 29.92 57.88
N GLU A 675 -8.32 30.60 56.78
CA GLU A 675 -8.92 31.94 56.80
C GLU A 675 -10.46 31.91 56.78
N GLY A 676 -11.06 30.76 56.43
CA GLY A 676 -12.50 30.58 56.30
C GLY A 676 -13.34 30.59 57.58
N VAL A 677 -12.79 31.01 58.73
CA VAL A 677 -13.46 30.93 60.04
C VAL A 677 -14.71 31.81 60.10
N ASP A 678 -14.72 32.92 59.38
CA ASP A 678 -15.82 33.90 59.38
C ASP A 678 -17.00 33.48 58.48
N ASP A 679 -16.79 32.60 57.49
CA ASP A 679 -17.83 31.98 56.67
C ASP A 679 -17.50 30.50 56.42
N PRO A 680 -17.66 29.64 57.45
CA PRO A 680 -17.17 28.28 57.42
C PRO A 680 -17.90 27.42 56.37
N LEU A 681 -19.16 27.75 56.05
CA LEU A 681 -19.92 26.99 55.06
C LEU A 681 -19.48 27.32 53.63
N ALA A 682 -19.24 28.59 53.30
CA ALA A 682 -18.70 28.96 52.00
C ALA A 682 -17.24 28.49 51.83
N ALA A 683 -16.45 28.52 52.90
CA ALA A 683 -15.07 28.00 52.89
C ALA A 683 -15.03 26.49 52.64
N VAL A 684 -15.86 25.70 53.33
CA VAL A 684 -15.96 24.26 53.09
C VAL A 684 -16.47 23.95 51.68
N HIS A 685 -17.40 24.75 51.17
CA HIS A 685 -17.88 24.62 49.80
C HIS A 685 -16.75 24.85 48.78
N MET A 686 -16.00 25.95 48.92
CA MET A 686 -14.85 26.26 48.06
C MET A 686 -13.74 25.19 48.17
N TYR A 687 -13.46 24.69 49.37
CA TYR A 687 -12.55 23.57 49.56
C TYR A 687 -13.00 22.33 48.78
N ARG A 688 -14.31 22.05 48.76
CA ARG A 688 -14.85 20.92 48.00
C ARG A 688 -14.69 21.10 46.48
N VAL A 689 -14.85 22.33 46.00
CA VAL A 689 -14.60 22.68 44.58
C VAL A 689 -13.13 22.48 44.23
N LEU A 690 -12.19 22.92 45.09
CA LEU A 690 -10.75 22.67 44.90
C LEU A 690 -10.43 21.17 44.80
N GLN A 691 -11.01 20.35 45.68
CA GLN A 691 -10.84 18.88 45.63
C GLN A 691 -11.39 18.27 44.34
N ARG A 692 -12.49 18.81 43.78
CA ARG A 692 -13.03 18.29 42.51
C ARG A 692 -12.20 18.74 41.31
N LEU A 693 -11.65 19.95 41.35
CA LEU A 693 -10.70 20.42 40.34
C LEU A 693 -9.46 19.51 40.31
N ASP A 694 -8.97 19.12 41.49
CA ASP A 694 -7.87 18.16 41.63
C ASP A 694 -8.20 16.78 41.02
N ASP A 695 -9.40 16.25 41.28
CA ASP A 695 -9.84 14.98 40.66
C ASP A 695 -9.80 15.00 39.11
N VAL A 696 -10.00 16.17 38.48
CA VAL A 696 -9.85 16.33 37.02
C VAL A 696 -8.40 16.17 36.59
N ALA A 697 -7.45 16.85 37.26
CA ALA A 697 -6.02 16.76 36.96
C ALA A 697 -5.49 15.33 37.19
N ASN A 698 -5.86 14.71 38.31
CA ASN A 698 -5.55 13.31 38.62
C ASN A 698 -6.08 12.35 37.53
N SER A 699 -7.28 12.62 37.00
CA SER A 699 -7.85 11.79 35.93
C SER A 699 -7.10 11.95 34.60
N CYS A 700 -6.57 13.13 34.29
CA CYS A 700 -5.68 13.33 33.15
C CYS A 700 -4.39 12.50 33.29
N GLU A 701 -3.79 12.46 34.49
CA GLU A 701 -2.60 11.64 34.76
C GLU A 701 -2.89 10.15 34.60
N ASP A 702 -3.96 9.67 35.25
CA ASP A 702 -4.42 8.28 35.16
C ASP A 702 -4.71 7.86 33.71
N ALA A 703 -5.32 8.75 32.92
CA ALA A 703 -5.62 8.52 31.51
C ALA A 703 -4.34 8.48 30.66
N ALA A 704 -3.39 9.40 30.86
CA ALA A 704 -2.10 9.39 30.16
C ALA A 704 -1.27 8.14 30.51
N ASN A 705 -1.25 7.77 31.79
CA ASN A 705 -0.53 6.60 32.29
C ASN A 705 -1.12 5.28 31.74
N ALA A 706 -2.39 5.26 31.33
CA ALA A 706 -2.99 4.12 30.64
C ALA A 706 -2.31 3.81 29.29
N PHE A 707 -1.55 4.76 28.70
CA PHE A 707 -0.82 4.55 27.45
C PHE A 707 0.59 3.94 27.66
N LEU A 708 1.08 3.83 28.90
CA LEU A 708 2.42 3.28 29.18
C LEU A 708 2.67 1.86 28.60
N PRO A 709 1.70 0.93 28.58
CA PRO A 709 1.88 -0.36 27.90
C PRO A 709 2.23 -0.22 26.42
N ILE A 710 1.73 0.82 25.74
CA ILE A 710 1.99 1.09 24.32
C ILE A 710 3.43 1.60 24.10
N VAL A 711 3.97 2.32 25.09
CA VAL A 711 5.32 2.86 25.06
C VAL A 711 6.38 1.78 25.35
N TYR A 712 6.10 0.88 26.29
CA TYR A 712 7.07 -0.10 26.80
C TYR A 712 7.02 -1.50 26.14
N ASN A 713 5.97 -1.83 25.39
CA ASN A 713 5.87 -3.06 24.58
C ASN A 713 6.55 -2.92 23.23
#